data_AF-A0AAN7DWW8-F1
#
_entry.id   AF-A0AAN7DWW8-F1
#
_cell.length_a   1.000
_cell.length_b   1.000
_cell.length_c   1.000
_cell.angle_alpha   90.00
_cell.angle_beta   90.00
_cell.angle_gamma   90.00
#
_symmetry.space_group_name_H-M   'P 1'
#
loop_
_entity.id
_entity.type
_entity.pdbx_description
1 polymer ?
#
loop_
_entity_poly.entity_id
_entity_poly.type
_entity_poly.pdbx_seq_one_letter_code
_entity_poly.pdbx_strand_id
1 'polypeptide(L)'
;MDEDDTITTTTTATNNLVVPNPQAQTQTRRPRGFAAVAAGGASGNKGKKEREKEKERTKLRERHRRAITSRMLAGLRQYGNFPLPARADMNDVLAALAREAGWVVEADGTTYRQSPPTPAPAPAPSQSQLPQLAAAFPVESPLSASASAMSLTHCSVKQTTIECSPSLLGIDDSLSPASLDSSVVIGERDREMDTKYTTAASASASPINSTTVQCGIELIQDIHSGEHGNDFTSTPYVPVYVKLPTGVINNFCQLIDPEGVRQELSHLKSLNVDGVAIDCWWGIVEGWSPQKYVWSGYRELFNIIQEFKLNLQVVMAFHEYGGNDSGDTLIALPQWVMEIGKDNPDIFFTDREGRRNPECLSWGIDKERVLKGRTAIEVYFDFMRSFRTEFDDLFAEGQISAVEIGLGASGELKYPSFSERMGWRYPGIGEFQCYDKYLQQSLCRASKLRGHSFWGKCPDNAGQYNSRPHETGFFCERGDYDSYYGRFFLHWYAQTLIDHADNVLSLASLAFDEIKIIIKVPAIHWWYKTASHAAELTAGFYNPTNQNGYSPVFEVLRKHSVTLKFVCLGLQVSGLENDEALADPEGLSWQVLNSAWDRGLIVAGENALLCYEREGYMRIVEMAKPRSDPDRRHFSFFVYQQPTPLVQGTICFSELDYFIKSMHGEIAGDLQP
;
A
#
# COMPACT_ATOMS: atom_id res chain seq x y z
N MET A 1 -44.31 -27.07 -62.77
CA MET A 1 -44.61 -25.70 -63.22
C MET A 1 -43.27 -25.12 -63.64
N ASP A 2 -42.90 -25.55 -64.85
CA ASP A 2 -42.27 -24.78 -65.93
C ASP A 2 -40.78 -24.38 -65.68
N GLU A 3 -39.83 -25.03 -66.38
CA GLU A 3 -39.22 -24.63 -67.69
C GLU A 3 -38.22 -23.44 -67.49
N ASP A 4 -37.01 -23.32 -68.05
CA ASP A 4 -36.22 -24.03 -69.10
C ASP A 4 -34.71 -23.65 -68.93
N ASP A 5 -33.70 -24.08 -69.71
CA ASP A 5 -33.34 -25.36 -70.37
C ASP A 5 -32.02 -25.16 -71.18
N THR A 6 -31.30 -26.25 -71.56
CA THR A 6 -30.27 -26.40 -72.64
C THR A 6 -29.08 -25.38 -72.76
N ILE A 7 -27.95 -25.56 -73.48
CA ILE A 7 -27.35 -26.64 -74.33
C ILE A 7 -25.78 -26.57 -74.34
N THR A 8 -25.13 -27.75 -74.36
CA THR A 8 -23.92 -28.23 -75.12
C THR A 8 -22.85 -27.22 -75.65
N THR A 9 -21.52 -27.41 -75.49
CA THR A 9 -20.66 -28.25 -76.38
C THR A 9 -19.16 -28.37 -75.95
N THR A 10 -18.62 -29.60 -76.00
CA THR A 10 -17.44 -30.15 -76.76
C THR A 10 -16.18 -29.25 -77.00
N THR A 11 -14.90 -29.68 -77.01
CA THR A 11 -14.27 -30.87 -77.66
C THR A 11 -12.77 -31.10 -77.27
N THR A 12 -12.33 -32.37 -77.27
CA THR A 12 -10.97 -33.01 -77.51
C THR A 12 -9.69 -32.19 -77.84
N ALA A 13 -8.43 -32.67 -77.73
CA ALA A 13 -7.76 -33.84 -77.09
C ALA A 13 -6.21 -33.81 -77.35
N THR A 14 -5.49 -34.88 -76.97
CA THR A 14 -4.11 -35.30 -77.35
C THR A 14 -2.91 -34.62 -76.67
N ASN A 15 -1.70 -35.21 -76.61
CA ASN A 15 -1.21 -36.54 -76.20
C ASN A 15 0.34 -36.56 -76.35
N ASN A 16 1.01 -37.35 -75.50
CA ASN A 16 2.32 -38.03 -75.68
C ASN A 16 3.66 -37.41 -75.19
N LEU A 17 4.50 -38.34 -74.71
CA LEU A 17 5.86 -38.18 -74.15
C LEU A 17 6.97 -38.48 -75.20
N VAL A 18 8.24 -38.15 -74.88
CA VAL A 18 9.48 -39.02 -74.92
C VAL A 18 10.77 -38.16 -74.75
N VAL A 19 11.95 -38.79 -74.51
CA VAL A 19 13.21 -38.35 -73.82
C VAL A 19 14.43 -38.92 -74.60
N PRO A 20 15.68 -38.32 -74.71
CA PRO A 20 16.53 -37.68 -73.66
C PRO A 20 17.45 -36.45 -74.05
N ASN A 21 18.27 -36.06 -73.04
CA ASN A 21 19.58 -35.34 -72.94
C ASN A 21 20.66 -35.56 -74.07
N PRO A 22 21.86 -34.90 -74.12
CA PRO A 22 22.49 -33.89 -73.21
C PRO A 22 23.31 -32.70 -73.84
N GLN A 23 24.01 -31.91 -72.98
CA GLN A 23 25.06 -30.85 -73.23
C GLN A 23 24.53 -29.43 -73.57
N ALA A 24 25.14 -28.28 -73.18
CA ALA A 24 26.41 -27.97 -72.46
C ALA A 24 26.27 -26.74 -71.49
N GLN A 25 27.39 -26.27 -70.90
CA GLN A 25 27.47 -25.32 -69.76
C GLN A 25 27.25 -23.83 -70.09
N THR A 26 26.72 -23.05 -69.12
CA THR A 26 27.29 -21.75 -68.67
C THR A 26 26.69 -21.25 -67.34
N GLN A 27 27.28 -20.20 -66.75
CA GLN A 27 27.19 -19.84 -65.33
C GLN A 27 26.00 -18.93 -64.94
N THR A 28 25.44 -19.09 -63.73
CA THR A 28 25.16 -17.99 -62.78
C THR A 28 24.80 -18.50 -61.37
N ARG A 29 24.75 -17.60 -60.37
CA ARG A 29 25.03 -17.89 -58.94
C ARG A 29 23.90 -17.41 -58.00
N ARG A 30 23.15 -18.32 -57.36
CA ARG A 30 22.36 -18.19 -56.09
C ARG A 30 21.37 -19.37 -55.93
N PRO A 31 20.81 -19.64 -54.73
CA PRO A 31 21.46 -20.15 -53.53
C PRO A 31 20.99 -21.59 -53.17
N ARG A 32 21.58 -22.22 -52.15
CA ARG A 32 21.11 -23.52 -51.62
C ARG A 32 19.68 -23.41 -51.07
N GLY A 33 18.85 -24.41 -51.36
CA GLY A 33 17.47 -24.46 -50.89
C GLY A 33 17.33 -24.90 -49.43
N PHE A 34 16.20 -24.51 -48.83
CA PHE A 34 15.57 -25.29 -47.77
C PHE A 34 14.78 -26.42 -48.42
N ALA A 35 14.92 -27.64 -47.90
CA ALA A 35 13.95 -28.70 -48.18
C ALA A 35 12.68 -28.42 -47.37
N ALA A 36 11.55 -28.22 -48.04
CA ALA A 36 10.24 -28.20 -47.41
C ALA A 36 9.50 -29.49 -47.77
N VAL A 37 9.14 -30.28 -46.76
CA VAL A 37 8.07 -31.27 -46.89
C VAL A 37 6.75 -30.50 -46.82
N ALA A 38 5.81 -30.81 -47.72
CA ALA A 38 4.60 -30.04 -47.92
C ALA A 38 3.48 -30.40 -46.93
N ALA A 39 2.69 -29.39 -46.51
CA ALA A 39 1.26 -29.51 -46.21
C ALA A 39 0.58 -28.14 -46.12
N GLY A 40 -0.63 -28.01 -46.67
CA GLY A 40 -1.66 -27.04 -46.24
C GLY A 40 -1.51 -25.58 -46.70
N GLY A 41 -2.37 -25.14 -47.62
CA GLY A 41 -2.54 -23.72 -47.97
C GLY A 41 -3.43 -22.93 -46.99
N ALA A 42 -3.66 -21.64 -47.33
CA ALA A 42 -4.57 -20.69 -46.66
C ALA A 42 -4.11 -20.01 -45.34
N SER A 43 -2.93 -19.38 -45.32
CA SER A 43 -2.54 -18.41 -44.25
C SER A 43 -1.70 -17.19 -44.71
N GLY A 44 -0.99 -17.27 -45.84
CA GLY A 44 0.09 -16.33 -46.21
C GLY A 44 -0.24 -14.83 -46.27
N ASN A 45 -1.50 -14.43 -46.54
CA ASN A 45 -1.88 -13.01 -46.59
C ASN A 45 -2.12 -12.37 -45.21
N LYS A 46 -2.45 -13.14 -44.16
CA LYS A 46 -2.75 -12.58 -42.84
C LYS A 46 -1.47 -12.13 -42.14
N GLY A 47 -0.47 -13.02 -42.05
CA GLY A 47 0.83 -12.71 -41.44
C GLY A 47 1.64 -11.62 -42.15
N LYS A 48 1.51 -11.48 -43.48
CA LYS A 48 2.17 -10.36 -44.21
C LYS A 48 1.57 -9.00 -43.83
N LYS A 49 0.24 -8.90 -43.77
CA LYS A 49 -0.49 -7.69 -43.38
C LYS A 49 -0.28 -7.33 -41.89
N GLU A 50 -0.12 -8.34 -41.05
CA GLU A 50 0.18 -8.20 -39.62
C GLU A 50 1.61 -7.68 -39.39
N ARG A 51 2.60 -8.24 -40.08
CA ARG A 51 3.99 -7.76 -40.07
C ARG A 51 4.16 -6.35 -40.63
N GLU A 52 3.29 -5.91 -41.55
CA GLU A 52 3.24 -4.50 -41.99
C GLU A 52 2.63 -3.59 -40.93
N LYS A 53 1.53 -3.99 -40.27
CA LYS A 53 0.96 -3.26 -39.12
C LYS A 53 1.96 -3.10 -37.97
N GLU A 54 2.77 -4.11 -37.69
CA GLU A 54 3.81 -4.06 -36.66
C GLU A 54 4.96 -3.09 -37.02
N LYS A 55 5.36 -3.07 -38.30
CA LYS A 55 6.33 -2.08 -38.82
C LYS A 55 5.78 -0.66 -38.69
N GLU A 56 4.51 -0.42 -39.01
CA GLU A 56 3.88 0.89 -38.83
C GLU A 56 3.77 1.28 -37.34
N ARG A 57 3.39 0.36 -36.44
CA ARG A 57 3.44 0.60 -34.99
C ARG A 57 4.85 0.98 -34.51
N THR A 58 5.88 0.36 -35.06
CA THR A 58 7.29 0.65 -34.73
C THR A 58 7.73 2.02 -35.27
N LYS A 59 7.36 2.38 -36.50
CA LYS A 59 7.56 3.73 -37.04
C LYS A 59 6.82 4.79 -36.23
N LEU A 60 5.60 4.50 -35.75
CA LEU A 60 4.82 5.42 -34.93
C LEU A 60 5.47 5.65 -33.57
N ARG A 61 5.91 4.58 -32.89
CA ARG A 61 6.71 4.67 -31.64
C ARG A 61 7.97 5.52 -31.83
N GLU A 62 8.70 5.30 -32.92
CA GLU A 62 9.92 6.06 -33.21
C GLU A 62 9.64 7.54 -33.56
N ARG A 63 8.56 7.85 -34.28
CA ARG A 63 8.10 9.23 -34.50
C ARG A 63 7.69 9.90 -33.19
N HIS A 64 6.97 9.20 -32.33
CA HIS A 64 6.55 9.70 -31.03
C HIS A 64 7.75 9.98 -30.11
N ARG A 65 8.72 9.06 -30.06
CA ARG A 65 10.00 9.24 -29.35
C ARG A 65 10.73 10.51 -29.82
N ARG A 66 10.90 10.68 -31.14
CA ARG A 66 11.52 11.89 -31.73
C ARG A 66 10.73 13.17 -31.43
N ALA A 67 9.40 13.11 -31.42
CA ALA A 67 8.54 14.24 -31.08
C ALA A 67 8.60 14.62 -29.59
N ILE A 68 8.78 13.65 -28.68
CA ILE A 68 9.08 13.93 -27.26
C ILE A 68 10.44 14.60 -27.14
N THR A 69 11.51 14.01 -27.69
CA THR A 69 12.86 14.59 -27.62
C THR A 69 12.92 16.00 -28.19
N SER A 70 12.27 16.26 -29.33
CA SER A 70 12.18 17.59 -29.94
C SER A 70 11.48 18.61 -29.03
N ARG A 71 10.37 18.22 -28.37
CA ARG A 71 9.67 19.08 -27.40
C ARG A 71 10.49 19.34 -26.14
N MET A 72 11.20 18.34 -25.61
CA MET A 72 12.10 18.53 -24.47
C MET A 72 13.25 19.50 -24.80
N LEU A 73 13.92 19.33 -25.94
CA LEU A 73 14.97 20.24 -26.40
C LEU A 73 14.44 21.66 -26.70
N ALA A 74 13.20 21.80 -27.17
CA ALA A 74 12.55 23.10 -27.30
C ALA A 74 12.27 23.75 -25.93
N GLY A 75 11.75 22.99 -24.96
CA GLY A 75 11.52 23.45 -23.59
C GLY A 75 12.80 23.89 -22.88
N LEU A 76 13.88 23.12 -23.00
CA LEU A 76 15.19 23.47 -22.41
C LEU A 76 15.75 24.80 -22.95
N ARG A 77 15.54 25.10 -24.25
CA ARG A 77 15.91 26.38 -24.85
C ARG A 77 15.00 27.54 -24.42
N GLN A 78 13.72 27.29 -24.21
CA GLN A 78 12.73 28.33 -23.94
C GLN A 78 12.63 28.70 -22.45
N TYR A 79 12.83 27.72 -21.55
CA TYR A 79 12.58 27.86 -20.11
C TYR A 79 13.79 27.54 -19.22
N GLY A 80 14.80 26.83 -19.73
CA GLY A 80 15.94 26.35 -18.95
C GLY A 80 17.22 27.18 -19.05
N ASN A 81 17.21 28.32 -19.76
CA ASN A 81 18.41 29.14 -20.05
C ASN A 81 19.60 28.41 -20.71
N PHE A 82 19.43 27.17 -21.19
CA PHE A 82 20.49 26.42 -21.85
C PHE A 82 20.72 26.92 -23.30
N PRO A 83 21.94 27.37 -23.65
CA PRO A 83 22.27 27.86 -25.00
C PRO A 83 22.49 26.67 -25.97
N LEU A 84 21.42 25.92 -26.25
CA LEU A 84 21.44 24.75 -27.13
C LEU A 84 21.16 25.14 -28.59
N PRO A 85 21.91 24.61 -29.58
CA PRO A 85 21.62 24.80 -30.99
C PRO A 85 20.20 24.39 -31.39
N ALA A 86 19.69 24.94 -32.50
CA ALA A 86 18.37 24.58 -33.03
C ALA A 86 18.22 23.07 -33.34
N ARG A 87 19.32 22.40 -33.70
CA ARG A 87 19.44 20.96 -33.93
C ARG A 87 20.38 20.27 -32.92
N ALA A 88 20.29 20.66 -31.65
CA ALA A 88 21.08 20.07 -30.58
C ALA A 88 20.94 18.55 -30.50
N ASP A 89 22.05 17.84 -30.27
CA ASP A 89 22.07 16.42 -29.95
C ASP A 89 22.24 16.16 -28.44
N MET A 90 22.50 14.90 -28.05
CA MET A 90 22.69 14.54 -26.64
C MET A 90 23.97 15.15 -26.04
N ASN A 91 25.03 15.31 -26.84
CA ASN A 91 26.31 15.84 -26.39
C ASN A 91 26.21 17.35 -26.15
N ASP A 92 25.45 18.08 -26.97
CA ASP A 92 25.14 19.50 -26.75
C ASP A 92 24.45 19.73 -25.39
N VAL A 93 23.52 18.85 -25.01
CA VAL A 93 22.82 18.89 -23.72
C VAL A 93 23.78 18.62 -22.56
N LEU A 94 24.61 17.58 -22.67
CA LEU A 94 25.61 17.25 -21.67
C LEU A 94 26.64 18.38 -21.49
N ALA A 95 27.08 19.01 -22.58
CA ALA A 95 27.98 20.17 -22.56
C ALA A 95 27.33 21.42 -21.95
N ALA A 96 26.01 21.59 -22.07
CA ALA A 96 25.29 22.67 -21.42
C ALA A 96 25.14 22.45 -19.90
N LEU A 97 24.76 21.24 -19.48
CA LEU A 97 24.67 20.84 -18.07
C LEU A 97 26.03 20.89 -17.35
N ALA A 98 27.11 20.45 -17.99
CA ALA A 98 28.44 20.52 -17.42
C ALA A 98 28.88 21.99 -17.17
N ARG A 99 28.54 22.91 -18.08
CA ARG A 99 28.80 24.35 -17.90
C ARG A 99 27.99 24.96 -16.77
N GLU A 100 26.72 24.57 -16.62
CA GLU A 100 25.89 24.97 -15.47
C GLU A 100 26.47 24.47 -14.14
N ALA A 101 26.99 23.23 -14.10
CA ALA A 101 27.69 22.66 -12.94
C ALA A 101 29.10 23.25 -12.68
N GLY A 102 29.49 24.30 -13.41
CA GLY A 102 30.76 25.02 -13.22
C GLY A 102 31.98 24.36 -13.85
N TRP A 103 31.79 23.54 -14.89
CA TRP A 103 32.89 22.98 -15.69
C TRP A 103 33.09 23.77 -16.98
N VAL A 104 34.35 23.96 -17.37
CA VAL A 104 34.71 24.40 -18.72
C VAL A 104 34.61 23.19 -19.65
N VAL A 105 33.93 23.36 -20.78
CA VAL A 105 33.79 22.35 -21.84
C VAL A 105 34.33 22.97 -23.12
N GLU A 106 35.39 22.39 -23.67
CA GLU A 106 36.02 22.84 -24.90
C GLU A 106 35.37 22.21 -26.15
N ALA A 107 35.63 22.78 -27.33
CA ALA A 107 34.95 22.40 -28.58
C ALA A 107 35.31 20.99 -29.10
N ASP A 108 36.35 20.37 -28.53
CA ASP A 108 36.76 18.98 -28.76
C ASP A 108 36.06 17.98 -27.80
N GLY A 109 35.30 18.47 -26.82
CA GLY A 109 34.65 17.69 -25.77
C GLY A 109 35.46 17.52 -24.48
N THR A 110 36.64 18.14 -24.37
CA THR A 110 37.47 18.11 -23.14
C THR A 110 36.78 18.90 -22.02
N THR A 111 36.75 18.35 -20.80
CA THR A 111 36.08 18.99 -19.64
C THR A 111 36.98 19.09 -18.42
N TYR A 112 36.98 20.26 -17.77
CA TYR A 112 37.78 20.52 -16.55
C TYR A 112 37.16 21.62 -15.69
N ARG A 113 37.66 21.80 -14.45
CA ARG A 113 37.17 22.79 -13.48
C ARG A 113 38.27 23.80 -13.18
N GLN A 114 37.97 25.10 -13.26
CA GLN A 114 38.93 26.14 -12.90
C GLN A 114 39.07 26.24 -11.37
N SER A 115 40.30 26.11 -10.86
CA SER A 115 40.64 26.37 -9.46
C SER A 115 40.87 27.88 -9.23
N PRO A 116 40.44 28.46 -8.10
CA PRO A 116 40.71 29.87 -7.80
C PRO A 116 42.22 30.14 -7.61
N PRO A 117 42.72 31.35 -7.95
CA PRO A 117 44.11 31.72 -7.70
C PRO A 117 44.36 31.97 -6.21
N THR A 118 45.38 31.31 -5.65
CA THR A 118 45.81 31.48 -4.26
C THR A 118 46.49 32.84 -4.06
N PRO A 119 46.18 33.62 -3.00
CA PRO A 119 46.88 34.86 -2.70
C PRO A 119 48.31 34.62 -2.20
N ALA A 120 49.25 35.48 -2.61
CA ALA A 120 50.66 35.37 -2.24
C ALA A 120 50.96 35.86 -0.81
N PRO A 121 51.91 35.23 -0.08
CA PRO A 121 52.31 35.67 1.26
C PRO A 121 53.38 36.79 1.22
N ALA A 122 53.27 37.75 2.15
CA ALA A 122 54.25 38.80 2.39
C ALA A 122 55.37 38.33 3.36
N PRO A 123 56.54 39.02 3.42
CA PRO A 123 57.79 38.40 3.88
C PRO A 123 58.14 38.58 5.37
N ALA A 124 58.97 37.67 5.89
CA ALA A 124 59.72 37.83 7.13
C ALA A 124 61.24 38.03 6.83
N PRO A 125 61.98 38.88 7.56
CA PRO A 125 63.32 39.30 7.16
C PRO A 125 64.49 38.57 7.84
N SER A 126 65.50 38.18 7.04
CA SER A 126 66.97 38.17 7.31
C SER A 126 67.54 37.40 8.55
N GLN A 127 68.76 36.84 8.60
CA GLN A 127 70.06 37.10 7.95
C GLN A 127 70.79 35.73 7.72
N SER A 128 71.36 35.42 6.53
CA SER A 128 72.79 35.50 6.14
C SER A 128 73.80 34.82 7.11
N GLN A 129 74.83 34.06 6.70
CA GLN A 129 75.71 34.19 5.52
C GLN A 129 76.21 32.85 4.87
N LEU A 130 76.79 33.01 3.67
CA LEU A 130 77.43 32.08 2.70
C LEU A 130 78.91 31.73 3.03
N PRO A 131 79.74 31.07 2.17
CA PRO A 131 79.51 30.26 0.93
C PRO A 131 80.23 28.88 0.91
N GLN A 132 79.92 27.92 0.01
CA GLN A 132 80.65 27.57 -1.26
C GLN A 132 80.24 26.12 -1.69
N LEU A 133 80.31 25.56 -2.92
CA LEU A 133 80.54 26.03 -4.32
C LEU A 133 79.97 24.95 -5.32
N ALA A 134 80.17 25.17 -6.64
CA ALA A 134 80.28 24.18 -7.74
C ALA A 134 79.04 23.42 -8.33
N ALA A 135 78.50 23.97 -9.44
CA ALA A 135 78.22 23.39 -10.78
C ALA A 135 77.48 22.02 -10.99
N ALA A 136 76.77 21.74 -12.11
CA ALA A 136 76.08 22.55 -13.15
C ALA A 136 75.34 21.63 -14.20
N PHE A 137 74.01 21.80 -14.41
CA PHE A 137 73.19 21.45 -15.61
C PHE A 137 73.22 20.00 -16.20
N PRO A 138 72.36 19.62 -17.20
CA PRO A 138 71.04 20.14 -17.61
C PRO A 138 69.90 19.07 -17.76
N VAL A 139 68.65 19.52 -17.54
CA VAL A 139 67.44 19.46 -18.42
C VAL A 139 67.16 18.21 -19.30
N GLU A 140 66.04 17.51 -19.03
CA GLU A 140 64.83 17.41 -19.90
C GLU A 140 63.68 16.62 -19.21
N SER A 141 62.46 16.72 -19.76
CA SER A 141 61.20 16.05 -19.34
C SER A 141 61.10 14.63 -20.00
N PRO A 142 59.95 13.94 -20.29
CA PRO A 142 58.53 14.20 -20.01
C PRO A 142 57.56 12.98 -19.78
N LEU A 143 56.28 13.30 -19.51
CA LEU A 143 55.01 12.71 -20.06
C LEU A 143 54.59 11.21 -19.94
N SER A 144 53.35 11.04 -19.43
CA SER A 144 52.18 10.43 -20.13
C SER A 144 51.72 8.96 -19.98
N ALA A 145 50.37 8.87 -20.07
CA ALA A 145 49.53 7.85 -20.74
C ALA A 145 48.95 6.65 -19.94
N SER A 146 47.65 6.77 -19.65
CA SER A 146 46.56 5.96 -20.25
C SER A 146 46.82 4.48 -20.60
N ALA A 147 45.98 3.56 -20.09
CA ALA A 147 44.97 2.83 -20.89
C ALA A 147 44.28 1.66 -20.14
N SER A 148 42.94 1.66 -20.20
CA SER A 148 42.06 0.54 -20.63
C SER A 148 42.05 -0.87 -19.99
N ALA A 149 40.83 -1.43 -20.05
CA ALA A 149 40.48 -2.85 -20.23
C ALA A 149 40.36 -3.78 -19.00
N MET A 150 39.12 -3.88 -18.53
CA MET A 150 38.31 -5.12 -18.49
C MET A 150 38.91 -6.45 -17.96
N SER A 151 38.16 -6.97 -16.97
CA SER A 151 37.75 -8.38 -16.83
C SER A 151 38.53 -9.28 -15.86
N LEU A 152 37.79 -9.72 -14.84
CA LEU A 152 37.75 -11.08 -14.28
C LEU A 152 39.06 -11.90 -14.32
N THR A 153 39.59 -12.20 -13.14
CA THR A 153 39.73 -13.63 -12.78
C THR A 153 39.76 -13.85 -11.27
N HIS A 154 39.10 -14.95 -10.92
CA HIS A 154 39.15 -15.63 -9.63
C HIS A 154 40.58 -16.08 -9.30
N CYS A 155 41.10 -15.85 -8.09
CA CYS A 155 41.81 -16.89 -7.33
C CYS A 155 42.15 -16.48 -5.88
N SER A 156 41.81 -17.38 -4.97
CA SER A 156 42.22 -17.39 -3.56
C SER A 156 43.66 -17.86 -3.41
N VAL A 157 44.45 -17.27 -2.48
CA VAL A 157 45.37 -18.02 -1.59
C VAL A 157 45.54 -17.27 -0.25
N LYS A 158 45.17 -17.96 0.84
CA LYS A 158 45.75 -18.03 2.20
C LYS A 158 46.75 -16.92 2.63
N GLN A 159 46.50 -16.11 3.66
CA GLN A 159 46.37 -16.44 5.12
C GLN A 159 47.71 -16.62 5.85
N THR A 160 47.98 -15.72 6.81
CA THR A 160 48.73 -15.96 8.06
C THR A 160 48.14 -14.99 9.12
N THR A 161 47.16 -15.42 9.93
CA THR A 161 47.31 -16.08 11.25
C THR A 161 47.66 -15.12 12.39
N ILE A 162 46.65 -14.74 13.18
CA ILE A 162 46.72 -14.68 14.65
C ILE A 162 45.47 -15.38 15.18
N GLU A 163 45.63 -16.24 16.19
CA GLU A 163 44.60 -17.13 16.72
C GLU A 163 43.89 -16.54 17.94
N CYS A 164 42.63 -16.95 18.14
CA CYS A 164 42.15 -17.41 19.45
C CYS A 164 40.87 -18.25 19.30
N SER A 165 40.86 -19.44 19.91
CA SER A 165 39.70 -20.33 20.11
C SER A 165 39.71 -20.78 21.59
N PRO A 166 38.58 -21.21 22.19
CA PRO A 166 37.98 -22.55 22.00
C PRO A 166 36.42 -22.50 21.97
N SER A 167 35.63 -23.58 21.85
CA SER A 167 35.76 -24.95 21.32
C SER A 167 34.35 -25.50 21.08
N LEU A 168 34.18 -26.41 20.11
CA LEU A 168 32.96 -27.21 19.94
C LEU A 168 33.00 -28.48 20.80
N LEU A 169 31.88 -28.86 21.41
CA LEU A 169 31.50 -30.25 21.65
C LEU A 169 29.99 -30.39 21.49
N GLY A 170 29.56 -31.41 20.74
CA GLY A 170 28.23 -31.97 20.82
C GLY A 170 28.35 -33.47 21.06
N ILE A 171 27.38 -34.05 21.77
CA ILE A 171 26.99 -35.46 21.78
C ILE A 171 25.52 -35.52 22.23
N ASP A 172 24.88 -36.64 21.88
CA ASP A 172 23.44 -36.89 21.80
C ASP A 172 22.76 -37.22 23.16
N ASP A 173 21.50 -37.64 23.05
CA ASP A 173 20.67 -38.44 23.97
C ASP A 173 19.73 -37.75 24.98
N SER A 174 18.46 -37.72 24.55
CA SER A 174 17.27 -38.11 25.33
C SER A 174 16.73 -37.19 26.45
N LEU A 175 15.45 -36.81 26.33
CA LEU A 175 14.32 -37.40 27.08
C LEU A 175 13.02 -36.60 26.86
N SER A 176 11.89 -37.30 26.77
CA SER A 176 10.55 -36.71 26.78
C SER A 176 10.06 -36.44 28.21
N PRO A 177 9.07 -35.55 28.38
CA PRO A 177 7.95 -35.77 29.30
C PRO A 177 6.67 -35.96 28.47
N ALA A 178 6.08 -37.16 28.47
CA ALA A 178 5.19 -37.68 29.50
C ALA A 178 3.77 -37.06 29.42
N SER A 179 2.82 -37.85 28.89
CA SER A 179 1.40 -37.60 29.08
C SER A 179 1.00 -37.97 30.51
N LEU A 180 0.01 -37.26 31.05
CA LEU A 180 -0.84 -37.79 32.12
C LEU A 180 -2.29 -37.48 31.79
N ASP A 181 -2.99 -38.55 31.43
CA ASP A 181 -4.45 -38.62 31.45
C ASP A 181 -4.88 -38.92 32.90
N SER A 182 -5.93 -38.26 33.38
CA SER A 182 -6.61 -38.68 34.61
C SER A 182 -8.05 -38.18 34.64
N SER A 183 -8.90 -38.93 33.96
CA SER A 183 -10.33 -38.93 34.18
C SER A 183 -10.68 -39.17 35.66
N VAL A 184 -11.58 -38.36 36.22
CA VAL A 184 -12.48 -38.80 37.30
C VAL A 184 -13.90 -38.52 36.86
N VAL A 185 -14.71 -39.57 36.84
CA VAL A 185 -16.14 -39.55 36.49
C VAL A 185 -16.93 -39.85 37.77
N ILE A 186 -18.24 -39.55 37.73
CA ILE A 186 -19.28 -39.80 38.75
C ILE A 186 -19.39 -38.65 39.79
N GLY A 187 -20.55 -37.99 39.93
CA GLY A 187 -21.79 -38.28 39.24
C GLY A 187 -22.93 -37.28 39.44
N GLU A 188 -24.06 -37.65 38.85
CA GLU A 188 -25.25 -36.82 38.63
C GLU A 188 -25.93 -36.34 39.92
N ARG A 189 -26.52 -35.14 39.84
CA ARG A 189 -27.88 -34.92 40.34
C ARG A 189 -28.51 -33.65 39.77
N ASP A 190 -29.64 -33.82 39.09
CA ASP A 190 -30.55 -32.74 38.72
C ASP A 190 -31.12 -32.02 39.95
N ARG A 191 -31.46 -30.73 39.77
CA ARG A 191 -32.73 -30.16 40.25
C ARG A 191 -33.07 -28.82 39.59
N GLU A 192 -34.34 -28.69 39.24
CA GLU A 192 -34.97 -27.54 38.60
C GLU A 192 -35.30 -26.42 39.62
N MET A 193 -35.51 -25.20 39.10
CA MET A 193 -36.36 -24.13 39.67
C MET A 193 -36.02 -23.60 41.10
N ASP A 194 -36.39 -22.39 41.53
CA ASP A 194 -37.28 -21.36 40.96
C ASP A 194 -36.89 -19.93 41.42
N THR A 195 -37.43 -18.94 40.70
CA THR A 195 -37.74 -17.54 41.02
C THR A 195 -37.31 -16.80 42.32
N LYS A 196 -36.87 -15.55 42.08
CA LYS A 196 -37.35 -14.25 42.66
C LYS A 196 -36.80 -13.64 43.98
N TYR A 197 -36.27 -12.44 43.77
CA TYR A 197 -36.56 -11.14 44.45
C TYR A 197 -35.90 -10.72 45.78
N THR A 198 -35.74 -9.38 45.83
CA THR A 198 -35.72 -8.45 46.98
C THR A 198 -34.46 -8.33 47.84
N THR A 199 -33.61 -7.39 47.42
CA THR A 199 -33.37 -6.09 48.10
C THR A 199 -33.44 -6.05 49.64
N ALA A 200 -32.29 -5.81 50.28
CA ALA A 200 -32.18 -4.95 51.48
C ALA A 200 -30.74 -4.47 51.65
N ALA A 201 -30.54 -3.23 52.13
CA ALA A 201 -29.23 -2.58 52.28
C ALA A 201 -28.76 -2.51 53.74
N SER A 202 -27.44 -2.60 53.96
CA SER A 202 -26.66 -1.96 55.05
C SER A 202 -25.18 -2.35 54.82
N ALA A 203 -24.22 -1.46 54.57
CA ALA A 203 -23.74 -0.28 55.32
C ALA A 203 -22.79 -0.63 56.49
N SER A 204 -21.73 0.17 56.64
CA SER A 204 -20.59 0.06 57.59
C SER A 204 -19.54 -1.02 57.27
N ALA A 205 -18.23 -0.83 57.52
CA ALA A 205 -17.45 0.41 57.73
C ALA A 205 -15.93 0.13 57.54
N SER A 206 -15.17 1.13 57.09
CA SER A 206 -13.69 1.09 57.08
C SER A 206 -13.10 1.61 58.39
N PRO A 207 -11.89 1.15 58.76
CA PRO A 207 -10.79 2.07 59.09
C PRO A 207 -9.47 1.62 58.39
N ILE A 208 -8.70 2.43 57.64
CA ILE A 208 -8.05 3.76 57.88
C ILE A 208 -6.67 3.66 58.60
N ASN A 209 -5.68 4.34 57.98
CA ASN A 209 -4.28 4.67 58.40
C ASN A 209 -3.21 3.56 58.32
N SER A 210 -1.98 3.76 57.80
CA SER A 210 -1.28 4.82 57.02
C SER A 210 -0.06 4.14 56.29
N THR A 211 0.85 4.74 55.50
CA THR A 211 1.25 6.14 55.23
C THR A 211 1.84 6.34 53.82
N THR A 212 1.80 7.58 53.35
CA THR A 212 2.38 8.26 52.17
C THR A 212 3.82 7.91 51.72
N VAL A 213 4.01 7.77 50.39
CA VAL A 213 5.04 8.49 49.60
C VAL A 213 4.39 8.95 48.30
N GLN A 214 4.59 10.21 47.89
CA GLN A 214 3.96 10.78 46.70
C GLN A 214 4.97 11.57 45.86
N CYS A 215 5.02 11.27 44.57
CA CYS A 215 5.66 12.04 43.49
C CYS A 215 5.04 11.48 42.19
N GLY A 216 4.54 12.25 41.22
CA GLY A 216 4.54 13.71 41.10
C GLY A 216 4.73 14.08 39.63
N ILE A 217 3.70 13.89 38.81
CA ILE A 217 3.61 14.40 37.44
C ILE A 217 2.23 15.04 37.31
N GLU A 218 2.18 16.27 36.82
CA GLU A 218 0.99 17.12 36.80
C GLU A 218 0.15 16.87 35.54
N LEU A 219 -1.12 16.51 35.71
CA LEU A 219 -2.11 16.55 34.63
C LEU A 219 -2.73 17.95 34.55
N ILE A 220 -2.44 18.66 33.46
CA ILE A 220 -3.11 19.89 33.02
C ILE A 220 -3.15 19.75 31.48
N GLN A 221 -4.30 19.63 30.79
CA GLN A 221 -5.55 20.36 30.97
C GLN A 221 -6.79 19.47 30.84
N ASP A 222 -7.51 19.27 31.95
CA ASP A 222 -8.94 18.99 31.94
C ASP A 222 -9.63 20.24 32.52
N ILE A 223 -10.10 21.13 31.64
CA ILE A 223 -10.90 22.30 32.02
C ILE A 223 -12.11 22.36 31.10
N HIS A 224 -13.13 21.55 31.43
CA HIS A 224 -14.56 21.87 31.31
C HIS A 224 -15.49 20.84 32.01
N SER A 225 -14.98 20.02 32.93
CA SER A 225 -15.80 19.20 33.83
C SER A 225 -16.38 20.02 34.99
N GLY A 226 -17.18 21.05 34.65
CA GLY A 226 -18.05 21.74 35.59
C GLY A 226 -19.26 20.87 35.93
N GLU A 227 -19.72 20.92 37.19
CA GLU A 227 -20.89 20.16 37.66
C GLU A 227 -22.19 20.62 36.96
N HIS A 228 -22.49 20.04 35.80
CA HIS A 228 -23.79 20.17 35.15
C HIS A 228 -24.68 18.96 35.46
N GLY A 229 -25.59 19.16 36.41
CA GLY A 229 -26.61 18.17 36.73
C GLY A 229 -27.61 18.00 35.58
N ASN A 230 -27.84 16.74 35.20
CA ASN A 230 -29.00 16.27 34.42
C ASN A 230 -29.47 17.18 33.25
N ASP A 231 -28.57 17.55 32.35
CA ASP A 231 -29.00 18.04 31.04
C ASP A 231 -29.17 16.85 30.08
N PHE A 232 -30.42 16.36 29.98
CA PHE A 232 -30.79 15.23 29.12
C PHE A 232 -30.86 15.61 27.62
N THR A 233 -30.43 16.81 27.24
CA THR A 233 -30.61 17.34 25.87
C THR A 233 -29.34 17.37 25.01
N SER A 234 -28.15 17.29 25.61
CA SER A 234 -26.87 17.40 24.88
C SER A 234 -26.37 16.05 24.37
N THR A 235 -26.08 15.96 23.06
CA THR A 235 -25.43 14.79 22.45
C THR A 235 -23.90 14.86 22.66
N PRO A 236 -23.19 13.72 22.78
CA PRO A 236 -21.73 13.73 23.02
C PRO A 236 -20.98 14.49 21.91
N TYR A 237 -19.88 15.17 22.27
CA TYR A 237 -19.00 15.82 21.30
C TYR A 237 -18.12 14.79 20.58
N VAL A 238 -18.10 14.81 19.26
CA VAL A 238 -17.24 13.95 18.42
C VAL A 238 -16.34 14.85 17.57
N PRO A 239 -15.03 14.91 17.84
CA PRO A 239 -14.07 15.69 17.06
C PRO A 239 -14.09 15.32 15.58
N VAL A 240 -14.05 16.31 14.69
CA VAL A 240 -13.98 16.13 13.24
C VAL A 240 -12.61 16.54 12.72
N TYR A 241 -11.91 15.58 12.13
CA TYR A 241 -10.67 15.77 11.38
C TYR A 241 -10.99 15.80 9.90
N VAL A 242 -10.28 16.60 9.10
CA VAL A 242 -10.43 16.59 7.64
C VAL A 242 -9.18 16.05 6.97
N LYS A 243 -9.34 15.04 6.11
CA LYS A 243 -8.23 14.47 5.35
C LYS A 243 -7.84 15.41 4.21
N LEU A 244 -6.59 15.88 4.21
CA LEU A 244 -6.11 16.76 3.12
C LEU A 244 -5.90 15.98 1.82
N PRO A 245 -5.92 16.66 0.66
CA PRO A 245 -5.74 16.00 -0.63
C PRO A 245 -4.40 15.25 -0.76
N THR A 246 -4.44 14.04 -1.29
CA THR A 246 -3.26 13.18 -1.49
C THR A 246 -2.13 13.84 -2.28
N GLY A 247 -2.47 14.74 -3.22
CA GLY A 247 -1.52 15.44 -4.08
C GLY A 247 -0.78 16.63 -3.46
N VAL A 248 -0.97 16.92 -2.16
CA VAL A 248 -0.30 18.05 -1.49
C VAL A 248 1.22 17.90 -1.46
N ILE A 249 1.76 16.67 -1.41
CA ILE A 249 3.20 16.40 -1.51
C ILE A 249 3.50 15.70 -2.85
N ASN A 250 4.49 16.19 -3.60
CA ASN A 250 4.90 15.57 -4.86
C ASN A 250 5.86 14.37 -4.67
N ASN A 251 6.09 13.59 -5.74
CA ASN A 251 7.00 12.44 -5.77
C ASN A 251 8.49 12.76 -5.50
N PHE A 252 8.85 14.02 -5.22
CA PHE A 252 10.18 14.47 -4.81
C PHE A 252 10.21 14.96 -3.33
N CYS A 253 9.13 14.72 -2.57
CA CYS A 253 8.94 15.22 -1.20
C CYS A 253 9.03 16.75 -1.09
N GLN A 254 8.33 17.43 -1.98
CA GLN A 254 8.14 18.89 -1.97
C GLN A 254 6.66 19.22 -1.83
N LEU A 255 6.36 20.24 -1.04
CA LEU A 255 5.00 20.76 -0.88
C LEU A 255 4.54 21.46 -2.17
N ILE A 256 3.38 21.06 -2.68
CA ILE A 256 2.72 21.73 -3.81
C ILE A 256 1.78 22.81 -3.24
N ASP A 257 1.84 23.99 -3.84
CA ASP A 257 0.99 25.16 -3.52
C ASP A 257 0.82 25.44 -2.00
N PRO A 258 1.89 25.86 -1.29
CA PRO A 258 1.83 26.18 0.13
C PRO A 258 0.81 27.29 0.49
N GLU A 259 0.41 28.10 -0.48
CA GLU A 259 -0.57 29.18 -0.31
C GLU A 259 -2.01 28.66 -0.48
N GLY A 260 -2.27 27.81 -1.48
CA GLY A 260 -3.53 27.07 -1.59
C GLY A 260 -3.82 26.21 -0.36
N VAL A 261 -2.80 25.56 0.22
CA VAL A 261 -2.92 24.82 1.49
C VAL A 261 -3.25 25.75 2.66
N ARG A 262 -2.62 26.93 2.77
CA ARG A 262 -2.98 27.93 3.80
C ARG A 262 -4.42 28.42 3.66
N GLN A 263 -4.88 28.63 2.44
CA GLN A 263 -6.26 29.01 2.17
C GLN A 263 -7.21 27.89 2.58
N GLU A 264 -6.95 26.64 2.22
CA GLU A 264 -7.75 25.49 2.64
C GLU A 264 -7.83 25.37 4.18
N LEU A 265 -6.69 25.40 4.87
CA LEU A 265 -6.62 25.34 6.34
C LEU A 265 -7.36 26.51 7.00
N SER A 266 -7.32 27.70 6.42
CA SER A 266 -8.09 28.86 6.90
C SER A 266 -9.61 28.63 6.81
N HIS A 267 -10.09 27.99 5.72
CA HIS A 267 -11.50 27.65 5.58
C HIS A 267 -11.91 26.53 6.56
N LEU A 268 -11.09 25.48 6.70
CA LEU A 268 -11.32 24.42 7.68
C LEU A 268 -11.39 24.96 9.11
N LYS A 269 -10.52 25.91 9.46
CA LYS A 269 -10.57 26.55 10.78
C LYS A 269 -11.82 27.39 10.99
N SER A 270 -12.36 28.03 9.95
CA SER A 270 -13.62 28.79 10.05
C SER A 270 -14.87 27.90 10.18
N LEU A 271 -14.75 26.61 9.83
CA LEU A 271 -15.77 25.58 10.05
C LEU A 271 -15.62 24.88 11.42
N ASN A 272 -14.80 25.40 12.32
CA ASN A 272 -14.49 24.83 13.64
C ASN A 272 -13.88 23.42 13.62
N VAL A 273 -13.27 22.97 12.51
CA VAL A 273 -12.60 21.66 12.41
C VAL A 273 -11.52 21.49 13.50
N ASP A 274 -11.50 20.32 14.13
CA ASP A 274 -10.59 19.98 15.24
C ASP A 274 -9.15 19.75 14.78
N GLY A 275 -8.98 19.19 13.58
CA GLY A 275 -7.67 18.80 13.05
C GLY A 275 -7.69 18.33 11.61
N VAL A 276 -6.53 17.87 11.13
CA VAL A 276 -6.35 17.32 9.78
C VAL A 276 -5.67 15.97 9.80
N ALA A 277 -6.01 15.12 8.82
CA ALA A 277 -5.38 13.83 8.60
C ALA A 277 -4.52 13.86 7.31
N ILE A 278 -3.26 13.43 7.41
CA ILE A 278 -2.27 13.51 6.31
C ILE A 278 -1.68 12.14 6.01
N ASP A 279 -1.66 11.73 4.73
CA ASP A 279 -0.95 10.53 4.30
C ASP A 279 0.56 10.78 4.12
N CYS A 280 1.38 10.10 4.92
CA CYS A 280 2.82 10.01 4.75
C CYS A 280 3.19 8.80 3.87
N TRP A 281 3.33 9.05 2.57
CA TRP A 281 3.56 8.01 1.56
C TRP A 281 4.95 7.42 1.62
N TRP A 282 5.02 6.11 1.87
CA TRP A 282 6.28 5.36 1.86
C TRP A 282 7.02 5.51 0.52
N GLY A 283 6.28 5.47 -0.59
CA GLY A 283 6.77 5.66 -1.96
C GLY A 283 7.43 7.01 -2.24
N ILE A 284 7.04 8.07 -1.52
CA ILE A 284 7.64 9.40 -1.64
C ILE A 284 8.87 9.50 -0.74
N VAL A 285 8.72 9.13 0.53
CA VAL A 285 9.70 9.41 1.59
C VAL A 285 10.92 8.49 1.50
N GLU A 286 10.78 7.19 1.23
CA GLU A 286 11.89 6.23 1.04
C GLU A 286 12.05 5.83 -0.45
N GLY A 287 11.53 6.67 -1.37
CA GLY A 287 11.28 6.28 -2.76
C GLY A 287 12.49 5.75 -3.55
N TRP A 288 13.64 6.42 -3.44
CA TRP A 288 14.79 6.18 -4.32
C TRP A 288 15.80 5.16 -3.79
N SER A 289 15.88 4.95 -2.48
CA SER A 289 16.92 4.12 -1.86
C SER A 289 16.51 3.67 -0.48
N PRO A 290 16.81 2.41 -0.11
CA PRO A 290 16.52 1.91 1.24
C PRO A 290 17.26 2.76 2.29
N GLN A 291 16.59 3.02 3.40
CA GLN A 291 17.07 3.80 4.55
C GLN A 291 17.50 5.24 4.24
N LYS A 292 17.00 5.83 3.13
CA LYS A 292 17.16 7.25 2.81
C LYS A 292 15.80 7.93 2.83
N TYR A 293 15.40 8.36 4.02
CA TYR A 293 14.13 9.04 4.27
C TYR A 293 14.27 10.54 3.98
N VAL A 294 13.31 11.08 3.22
CA VAL A 294 13.20 12.53 2.95
C VAL A 294 11.86 13.01 3.48
N TRP A 295 11.89 13.90 4.46
CA TRP A 295 10.70 14.43 5.15
C TRP A 295 10.46 15.92 4.90
N SER A 296 11.26 16.58 4.07
CA SER A 296 11.28 18.05 3.90
C SER A 296 9.91 18.65 3.57
N GLY A 297 9.18 18.10 2.59
CA GLY A 297 7.85 18.59 2.23
C GLY A 297 6.81 18.37 3.32
N TYR A 298 6.91 17.27 4.06
CA TYR A 298 6.04 16.99 5.22
C TYR A 298 6.32 17.93 6.39
N ARG A 299 7.59 18.26 6.66
CA ARG A 299 7.95 19.27 7.67
C ARG A 299 7.45 20.65 7.30
N GLU A 300 7.59 21.06 6.03
CA GLU A 300 7.02 22.31 5.56
C GLU A 300 5.49 22.33 5.80
N LEU A 301 4.78 21.28 5.36
CA LEU A 301 3.33 21.13 5.55
C LEU A 301 2.90 21.17 7.03
N PHE A 302 3.60 20.45 7.92
CA PHE A 302 3.23 20.36 9.33
C PHE A 302 3.47 21.69 10.07
N ASN A 303 4.52 22.44 9.71
CA ASN A 303 4.74 23.79 10.21
C ASN A 303 3.57 24.72 9.80
N ILE A 304 3.05 24.59 8.57
CA ILE A 304 1.84 25.35 8.16
C ILE A 304 0.65 24.97 9.04
N ILE A 305 0.40 23.67 9.25
CA ILE A 305 -0.73 23.20 10.07
C ILE A 305 -0.61 23.71 11.53
N GLN A 306 0.61 23.83 12.05
CA GLN A 306 0.92 24.41 13.37
C GLN A 306 0.49 25.89 13.46
N GLU A 307 0.71 26.69 12.41
CA GLU A 307 0.28 28.10 12.33
C GLU A 307 -1.24 28.26 12.59
N PHE A 308 -2.06 27.31 12.13
CA PHE A 308 -3.52 27.31 12.30
C PHE A 308 -4.02 26.67 13.60
N LYS A 309 -3.12 26.10 14.42
CA LYS A 309 -3.44 25.38 15.66
C LYS A 309 -4.51 24.31 15.42
N LEU A 310 -4.25 23.42 14.47
CA LEU A 310 -5.06 22.26 14.15
C LEU A 310 -4.33 21.00 14.62
N ASN A 311 -5.06 20.06 15.23
CA ASN A 311 -4.49 18.77 15.62
C ASN A 311 -4.10 17.98 14.37
N LEU A 312 -3.03 17.19 14.46
CA LEU A 312 -2.49 16.44 13.33
C LEU A 312 -2.64 14.92 13.57
N GLN A 313 -3.33 14.23 12.65
CA GLN A 313 -3.29 12.78 12.52
C GLN A 313 -2.46 12.41 11.30
N VAL A 314 -1.59 11.42 11.42
CA VAL A 314 -0.67 11.04 10.33
C VAL A 314 -0.79 9.57 9.98
N VAL A 315 -0.97 9.27 8.69
CA VAL A 315 -1.08 7.91 8.17
C VAL A 315 0.25 7.43 7.64
N MET A 316 0.78 6.34 8.19
CA MET A 316 1.92 5.61 7.64
C MET A 316 1.46 4.79 6.43
N ALA A 317 1.49 5.42 5.25
CA ALA A 317 0.91 4.86 4.04
C ALA A 317 1.90 3.94 3.31
N PHE A 318 1.90 2.66 3.71
CA PHE A 318 2.69 1.56 3.14
C PHE A 318 2.08 0.94 1.86
N HIS A 319 1.25 1.69 1.15
CA HIS A 319 0.50 1.23 -0.03
C HIS A 319 0.61 2.22 -1.20
N GLU A 320 0.29 1.75 -2.40
CA GLU A 320 0.13 2.55 -3.62
C GLU A 320 -1.16 3.37 -3.60
N TYR A 321 -1.11 4.59 -4.13
CA TYR A 321 -2.29 5.41 -4.42
C TYR A 321 -2.37 5.73 -5.91
N GLY A 322 -3.60 5.72 -6.45
CA GLY A 322 -3.86 5.82 -7.89
C GLY A 322 -3.78 4.45 -8.57
N GLY A 323 -4.62 4.22 -9.57
CA GLY A 323 -4.72 2.89 -10.20
C GLY A 323 -6.03 2.61 -10.93
N ASN A 324 -7.05 3.42 -10.66
CA ASN A 324 -8.25 3.53 -11.47
C ASN A 324 -8.01 4.52 -12.62
N ASP A 325 -8.81 4.47 -13.69
CA ASP A 325 -8.63 5.30 -14.90
C ASP A 325 -8.93 6.81 -14.70
N SER A 326 -9.04 7.29 -13.45
CA SER A 326 -9.06 8.72 -13.13
C SER A 326 -7.65 9.31 -13.28
N GLY A 327 -7.56 10.54 -13.77
CA GLY A 327 -6.29 11.21 -14.10
C GLY A 327 -5.48 11.71 -12.90
N ASP A 328 -5.56 11.03 -11.77
CA ASP A 328 -4.97 11.43 -10.49
C ASP A 328 -3.47 11.14 -10.40
N THR A 329 -2.81 11.74 -9.40
CA THR A 329 -1.38 11.53 -9.18
C THR A 329 -1.11 10.11 -8.66
N LEU A 330 -0.45 9.30 -9.48
CA LEU A 330 0.01 7.96 -9.11
C LEU A 330 1.21 8.04 -8.14
N ILE A 331 1.05 7.45 -6.96
CA ILE A 331 2.08 7.29 -5.94
C ILE A 331 2.30 5.79 -5.75
N ALA A 332 3.28 5.24 -6.45
CA ALA A 332 3.67 3.83 -6.33
C ALA A 332 4.45 3.55 -5.03
N LEU A 333 4.59 2.27 -4.66
CA LEU A 333 5.59 1.83 -3.68
C LEU A 333 7.02 2.26 -4.12
N PRO A 334 8.00 2.33 -3.20
CA PRO A 334 9.34 2.82 -3.53
C PRO A 334 9.96 2.14 -4.76
N GLN A 335 10.62 2.93 -5.60
CA GLN A 335 11.24 2.48 -6.85
C GLN A 335 12.20 1.30 -6.62
N TRP A 336 12.93 1.30 -5.49
CA TRP A 336 13.86 0.22 -5.14
C TRP A 336 13.15 -1.09 -4.75
N VAL A 337 11.89 -1.04 -4.30
CA VAL A 337 11.03 -2.21 -4.04
C VAL A 337 10.45 -2.71 -5.36
N MET A 338 9.97 -1.79 -6.21
CA MET A 338 9.46 -2.09 -7.55
C MET A 338 10.53 -2.71 -8.47
N GLU A 339 11.81 -2.44 -8.22
CA GLU A 339 12.93 -3.14 -8.86
C GLU A 339 13.10 -4.57 -8.36
N ILE A 340 13.05 -4.81 -7.05
CA ILE A 340 13.09 -6.17 -6.47
C ILE A 340 11.91 -7.00 -6.98
N GLY A 341 10.73 -6.40 -7.13
CA GLY A 341 9.53 -7.04 -7.67
C GLY A 341 9.63 -7.51 -9.13
N LYS A 342 10.61 -7.01 -9.90
CA LYS A 342 10.88 -7.51 -11.27
C LYS A 342 11.63 -8.85 -11.24
N ASP A 343 12.57 -9.00 -10.30
CA ASP A 343 13.39 -10.20 -10.15
C ASP A 343 12.70 -11.25 -9.27
N ASN A 344 11.92 -10.81 -8.27
CA ASN A 344 11.13 -11.63 -7.36
C ASN A 344 9.68 -11.10 -7.28
N PRO A 345 8.80 -11.45 -8.24
CA PRO A 345 7.41 -10.99 -8.26
C PRO A 345 6.56 -11.48 -7.07
N ASP A 346 7.02 -12.52 -6.36
CA ASP A 346 6.36 -13.06 -5.17
C ASP A 346 6.50 -12.16 -3.92
N ILE A 347 7.12 -10.98 -3.98
CA ILE A 347 6.98 -9.98 -2.91
C ILE A 347 5.57 -9.35 -2.86
N PHE A 348 4.77 -9.55 -3.91
CA PHE A 348 3.45 -8.96 -4.06
C PHE A 348 2.35 -10.02 -3.94
N PHE A 349 1.18 -9.59 -3.46
CA PHE A 349 -0.01 -10.43 -3.44
C PHE A 349 -0.34 -10.93 -4.84
N THR A 350 -0.85 -12.16 -4.90
CA THR A 350 -0.96 -12.89 -6.17
C THR A 350 -2.27 -13.68 -6.21
N ASP A 351 -2.99 -13.53 -7.31
CA ASP A 351 -4.25 -14.22 -7.56
C ASP A 351 -4.07 -15.60 -8.20
N ARG A 352 -5.18 -16.28 -8.47
CA ARG A 352 -5.18 -17.64 -9.03
C ARG A 352 -4.53 -17.72 -10.42
N GLU A 353 -4.64 -16.67 -11.22
CA GLU A 353 -4.04 -16.59 -12.55
C GLU A 353 -2.54 -16.24 -12.52
N GLY A 354 -1.99 -15.95 -11.33
CA GLY A 354 -0.59 -15.56 -11.14
C GLY A 354 -0.34 -14.07 -11.39
N ARG A 355 -1.39 -13.26 -11.51
CA ARG A 355 -1.30 -11.79 -11.64
C ARG A 355 -0.91 -11.20 -10.29
N ARG A 356 -0.04 -10.20 -10.32
CA ARG A 356 0.59 -9.60 -9.12
C ARG A 356 -0.03 -8.24 -8.84
N ASN A 357 -0.50 -7.99 -7.62
CA ASN A 357 -0.93 -6.65 -7.21
C ASN A 357 0.23 -5.92 -6.51
N PRO A 358 0.86 -4.90 -7.14
CA PRO A 358 1.95 -4.13 -6.54
C PRO A 358 1.47 -3.09 -5.51
N GLU A 359 0.18 -3.03 -5.19
CA GLU A 359 -0.40 -2.03 -4.29
C GLU A 359 0.18 -2.08 -2.87
N CYS A 360 0.56 -3.26 -2.39
CA CYS A 360 1.24 -3.46 -1.10
C CYS A 360 2.08 -4.75 -1.13
N LEU A 361 2.94 -4.94 -0.14
CA LEU A 361 3.73 -6.18 0.00
C LEU A 361 2.85 -7.34 0.49
N SER A 362 3.11 -8.55 0.00
CA SER A 362 2.50 -9.76 0.54
C SER A 362 3.00 -10.02 1.96
N TRP A 363 2.07 -10.28 2.88
CA TRP A 363 2.38 -10.69 4.26
C TRP A 363 3.21 -12.00 4.33
N GLY A 364 3.27 -12.77 3.23
CA GLY A 364 4.17 -13.90 3.10
C GLY A 364 5.66 -13.54 3.26
N ILE A 365 6.06 -12.28 3.03
CA ILE A 365 7.44 -11.81 3.20
C ILE A 365 7.71 -11.05 4.51
N ASP A 366 6.74 -11.01 5.44
CA ASP A 366 6.88 -10.34 6.74
C ASP A 366 8.12 -10.78 7.52
N LYS A 367 8.53 -12.04 7.37
CA LYS A 367 9.65 -12.65 8.11
C LYS A 367 10.80 -13.10 7.18
N GLU A 368 10.75 -12.73 5.90
CA GLU A 368 11.69 -13.17 4.86
C GLU A 368 12.62 -12.02 4.44
N ARG A 369 13.95 -12.22 4.47
CA ARG A 369 14.97 -11.17 4.23
C ARG A 369 15.19 -10.82 2.76
N VAL A 370 14.11 -10.56 2.03
CA VAL A 370 14.09 -10.39 0.57
C VAL A 370 14.16 -8.94 0.11
N LEU A 371 14.08 -7.97 1.02
CA LEU A 371 14.13 -6.53 0.74
C LEU A 371 15.53 -5.97 1.00
N LYS A 372 16.50 -6.37 0.15
CA LYS A 372 17.94 -6.03 0.29
C LYS A 372 18.51 -6.39 1.68
N GLY A 373 18.13 -7.55 2.21
CA GLY A 373 18.56 -8.07 3.51
C GLY A 373 17.62 -7.74 4.68
N ARG A 374 16.64 -6.85 4.49
CA ARG A 374 15.54 -6.61 5.43
C ARG A 374 14.32 -7.48 5.13
N THR A 375 13.51 -7.71 6.16
CA THR A 375 12.14 -8.22 6.12
C THR A 375 11.13 -7.08 5.89
N ALA A 376 9.89 -7.37 5.52
CA ALA A 376 8.88 -6.30 5.35
C ALA A 376 8.57 -5.55 6.66
N ILE A 377 8.46 -6.27 7.78
CA ILE A 377 8.16 -5.64 9.08
C ILE A 377 9.32 -4.77 9.60
N GLU A 378 10.58 -5.13 9.32
CA GLU A 378 11.73 -4.27 9.60
C GLU A 378 11.72 -2.98 8.77
N VAL A 379 11.27 -3.04 7.51
CA VAL A 379 11.14 -1.86 6.64
C VAL A 379 10.08 -0.90 7.19
N TYR A 380 8.91 -1.43 7.59
CA TYR A 380 7.86 -0.62 8.22
C TYR A 380 8.34 0.00 9.54
N PHE A 381 9.04 -0.77 10.38
CA PHE A 381 9.59 -0.26 11.65
C PHE A 381 10.67 0.80 11.46
N ASP A 382 11.62 0.61 10.52
CA ASP A 382 12.62 1.62 10.18
C ASP A 382 11.96 2.95 9.74
N PHE A 383 10.88 2.85 8.94
CA PHE A 383 10.11 4.01 8.48
C PHE A 383 9.40 4.74 9.63
N MET A 384 8.65 4.00 10.46
CA MET A 384 7.96 4.55 11.64
C MET A 384 8.94 5.23 12.61
N ARG A 385 10.08 4.59 12.87
CA ARG A 385 11.14 5.16 13.71
C ARG A 385 11.76 6.41 13.08
N SER A 386 11.95 6.45 11.75
CA SER A 386 12.43 7.67 11.09
C SER A 386 11.43 8.82 11.22
N PHE A 387 10.12 8.54 11.09
CA PHE A 387 9.07 9.54 11.31
C PHE A 387 9.08 10.05 12.75
N ARG A 388 9.12 9.14 13.74
CA ARG A 388 9.21 9.49 15.17
C ARG A 388 10.44 10.35 15.47
N THR A 389 11.58 10.06 14.87
CA THR A 389 12.86 10.77 15.11
C THR A 389 12.87 12.14 14.45
N GLU A 390 12.31 12.26 13.23
CA GLU A 390 12.20 13.52 12.54
C GLU A 390 11.29 14.48 13.33
N PHE A 391 10.05 14.08 13.59
CA PHE A 391 9.02 14.97 14.15
C PHE A 391 8.92 14.96 15.68
N ASP A 392 10.03 14.71 16.38
CA ASP A 392 10.08 14.66 17.86
C ASP A 392 9.61 15.97 18.50
N ASP A 393 9.86 17.10 17.85
CA ASP A 393 9.34 18.42 18.20
C ASP A 393 7.80 18.44 18.23
N LEU A 394 7.16 17.96 17.17
CA LEU A 394 5.69 17.96 17.04
C LEU A 394 5.00 16.92 17.94
N PHE A 395 5.70 15.85 18.31
CA PHE A 395 5.26 14.90 19.33
C PHE A 395 5.37 15.49 20.74
N ALA A 396 6.49 16.14 21.08
CA ALA A 396 6.71 16.76 22.38
C ALA A 396 5.76 17.94 22.65
N GLU A 397 5.36 18.67 21.61
CA GLU A 397 4.33 19.72 21.69
C GLU A 397 2.89 19.18 21.70
N GLY A 398 2.69 17.88 21.49
CA GLY A 398 1.36 17.25 21.45
C GLY A 398 0.53 17.58 20.20
N GLN A 399 1.15 18.14 19.15
CA GLN A 399 0.45 18.48 17.91
C GLN A 399 0.02 17.23 17.13
N ILE A 400 0.86 16.18 17.11
CA ILE A 400 0.52 14.88 16.52
C ILE A 400 -0.32 14.10 17.55
N SER A 401 -1.64 14.05 17.35
CA SER A 401 -2.58 13.46 18.31
C SER A 401 -2.77 11.94 18.15
N ALA A 402 -2.49 11.40 16.96
CA ALA A 402 -2.52 9.97 16.66
C ALA A 402 -1.75 9.62 15.38
N VAL A 403 -1.35 8.35 15.26
CA VAL A 403 -0.71 7.78 14.06
C VAL A 403 -1.52 6.58 13.56
N GLU A 404 -1.90 6.60 12.28
CA GLU A 404 -2.58 5.50 11.62
C GLU A 404 -1.59 4.61 10.87
N ILE A 405 -1.72 3.29 11.00
CA ILE A 405 -0.78 2.33 10.41
C ILE A 405 -1.47 1.57 9.27
N GLY A 406 -0.99 1.75 8.04
CA GLY A 406 -1.49 1.01 6.89
C GLY A 406 -1.10 -0.47 6.94
N LEU A 407 -2.08 -1.38 7.06
CA LEU A 407 -1.85 -2.82 7.19
C LEU A 407 -2.10 -3.64 5.91
N GLY A 408 -2.32 -2.98 4.77
CA GLY A 408 -2.60 -3.66 3.52
C GLY A 408 -3.03 -2.73 2.40
N ALA A 409 -3.75 -3.30 1.44
CA ALA A 409 -4.28 -2.61 0.28
C ALA A 409 -5.17 -1.43 0.69
N SER A 410 -4.96 -0.27 0.09
CA SER A 410 -5.69 0.98 0.41
C SER A 410 -5.51 1.47 1.87
N GLY A 411 -4.45 1.00 2.55
CA GLY A 411 -4.17 1.27 3.97
C GLY A 411 -5.00 0.42 4.94
N GLU A 412 -5.93 -0.38 4.43
CA GLU A 412 -6.88 -1.15 5.21
C GLU A 412 -6.34 -2.53 5.57
N LEU A 413 -6.75 -3.06 6.73
CA LEU A 413 -6.45 -4.44 7.13
C LEU A 413 -7.26 -5.44 6.29
N LYS A 414 -6.82 -5.68 5.05
CA LYS A 414 -7.40 -6.63 4.10
C LYS A 414 -6.41 -7.14 3.07
N TYR A 415 -6.70 -8.32 2.52
CA TYR A 415 -6.15 -8.75 1.25
C TYR A 415 -6.71 -7.90 0.09
N PRO A 416 -5.97 -7.70 -1.03
CA PRO A 416 -6.45 -7.00 -2.22
C PRO A 416 -7.43 -7.82 -3.08
N SER A 417 -8.45 -8.45 -2.47
CA SER A 417 -9.33 -9.41 -3.16
C SER A 417 -10.31 -8.81 -4.17
N PHE A 418 -10.55 -7.50 -4.13
CA PHE A 418 -11.50 -6.78 -4.99
C PHE A 418 -10.88 -5.58 -5.72
N SER A 419 -9.64 -5.71 -6.19
CA SER A 419 -8.97 -4.63 -6.94
C SER A 419 -9.56 -4.41 -8.34
N GLU A 420 -10.08 -3.21 -8.62
CA GLU A 420 -10.64 -2.85 -9.94
C GLU A 420 -9.61 -2.95 -11.07
N ARG A 421 -8.32 -2.74 -10.76
CA ARG A 421 -7.16 -2.92 -11.64
C ARG A 421 -7.03 -4.37 -12.13
N MET A 422 -7.45 -5.34 -11.33
CA MET A 422 -7.50 -6.77 -11.69
C MET A 422 -8.76 -7.16 -12.47
N GLY A 423 -9.63 -6.19 -12.79
CA GLY A 423 -10.89 -6.41 -13.49
C GLY A 423 -12.06 -6.79 -12.58
N TRP A 424 -11.90 -6.69 -11.25
CA TRP A 424 -13.03 -6.79 -10.33
C TRP A 424 -14.04 -5.65 -10.59
N ARG A 425 -15.33 -5.95 -10.46
CA ARG A 425 -16.42 -4.98 -10.49
C ARG A 425 -17.43 -5.36 -9.43
N TYR A 426 -18.00 -4.36 -8.75
CA TYR A 426 -19.10 -4.58 -7.80
C TYR A 426 -20.29 -5.27 -8.51
N PRO A 427 -20.97 -6.26 -7.88
CA PRO A 427 -20.73 -6.84 -6.57
C PRO A 427 -19.95 -8.18 -6.64
N GLY A 428 -18.85 -8.31 -7.38
CA GLY A 428 -18.11 -9.58 -7.49
C GLY A 428 -17.59 -10.13 -6.16
N ILE A 429 -17.52 -11.46 -5.98
CA ILE A 429 -17.00 -12.11 -4.76
C ILE A 429 -15.52 -11.84 -4.46
N GLY A 430 -14.74 -11.37 -5.45
CA GLY A 430 -13.29 -11.22 -5.34
C GLY A 430 -12.53 -12.54 -5.46
N GLU A 431 -11.21 -12.53 -5.24
CA GLU A 431 -10.38 -13.74 -5.22
C GLU A 431 -9.42 -13.80 -4.03
N PHE A 432 -9.14 -15.01 -3.54
CA PHE A 432 -8.08 -15.24 -2.56
C PHE A 432 -6.70 -14.84 -3.12
N GLN A 433 -5.95 -14.03 -2.36
CA GLN A 433 -4.71 -13.40 -2.83
C GLN A 433 -3.43 -14.12 -2.39
N CYS A 434 -3.53 -15.41 -2.09
CA CYS A 434 -2.48 -16.21 -1.44
C CYS A 434 -1.66 -17.10 -2.37
N TYR A 435 -1.55 -16.76 -3.66
CA TYR A 435 -0.86 -17.59 -4.66
C TYR A 435 0.62 -17.24 -4.87
N ASP A 436 1.18 -16.31 -4.08
CA ASP A 436 2.63 -16.08 -4.10
C ASP A 436 3.37 -17.25 -3.43
N LYS A 437 4.64 -17.46 -3.81
CA LYS A 437 5.40 -18.62 -3.34
C LYS A 437 5.57 -18.68 -1.81
N TYR A 438 5.51 -17.56 -1.09
CA TYR A 438 5.74 -17.52 0.35
C TYR A 438 4.47 -17.89 1.11
N LEU A 439 3.31 -17.33 0.73
CA LEU A 439 2.01 -17.74 1.26
C LEU A 439 1.68 -19.20 0.91
N GLN A 440 1.99 -19.67 -0.31
CA GLN A 440 1.84 -21.09 -0.65
C GLN A 440 2.73 -22.01 0.21
N GLN A 441 3.95 -21.59 0.54
CA GLN A 441 4.83 -22.32 1.46
C GLN A 441 4.31 -22.31 2.90
N SER A 442 3.73 -21.19 3.36
CA SER A 442 3.05 -21.08 4.66
C SER A 442 1.86 -22.06 4.74
N LEU A 443 0.99 -22.09 3.74
CA LEU A 443 -0.15 -23.02 3.65
C LEU A 443 0.32 -24.48 3.62
N CYS A 444 1.37 -24.80 2.84
CA CYS A 444 1.98 -26.12 2.83
C CYS A 444 2.61 -26.54 4.17
N ARG A 445 3.05 -25.58 4.99
CA ARG A 445 3.57 -25.83 6.35
C ARG A 445 2.42 -26.08 7.32
N ALA A 446 1.38 -25.25 7.27
CA ALA A 446 0.18 -25.39 8.10
C ALA A 446 -0.55 -26.73 7.85
N SER A 447 -0.67 -27.17 6.60
CA SER A 447 -1.34 -28.43 6.26
C SER A 447 -0.58 -29.66 6.78
N LYS A 448 0.76 -29.63 6.72
CA LYS A 448 1.65 -30.67 7.29
C LYS A 448 1.53 -30.72 8.81
N LEU A 449 1.55 -29.56 9.48
CA LEU A 449 1.41 -29.48 10.94
C LEU A 449 0.06 -30.04 11.43
N ARG A 450 -1.01 -29.84 10.66
CA ARG A 450 -2.35 -30.42 10.94
C ARG A 450 -2.48 -31.90 10.54
N GLY A 451 -1.44 -32.53 9.99
CA GLY A 451 -1.45 -33.93 9.56
C GLY A 451 -2.15 -34.20 8.21
N HIS A 452 -2.58 -33.16 7.49
CA HIS A 452 -3.34 -33.25 6.24
C HIS A 452 -2.59 -32.57 5.08
N SER A 453 -1.39 -33.06 4.75
CA SER A 453 -0.50 -32.47 3.73
C SER A 453 -1.18 -32.15 2.38
N PHE A 454 -2.22 -32.91 1.99
CA PHE A 454 -2.95 -32.70 0.74
C PHE A 454 -3.84 -31.45 0.74
N TRP A 455 -4.15 -30.87 1.91
CA TRP A 455 -4.79 -29.56 2.07
C TRP A 455 -3.83 -28.37 1.85
N GLY A 456 -2.55 -28.61 1.55
CA GLY A 456 -1.54 -27.57 1.28
C GLY A 456 -1.69 -26.87 -0.07
N LYS A 457 -2.92 -26.51 -0.48
CA LYS A 457 -3.26 -25.92 -1.77
C LYS A 457 -4.40 -24.91 -1.56
N CYS A 458 -4.49 -23.90 -2.42
CA CYS A 458 -5.63 -22.99 -2.46
C CYS A 458 -6.87 -23.68 -3.09
N PRO A 459 -8.11 -23.25 -2.79
CA PRO A 459 -9.32 -23.81 -3.40
C PRO A 459 -9.38 -23.59 -4.92
N ASP A 460 -9.67 -24.66 -5.67
CA ASP A 460 -9.76 -24.63 -7.14
C ASP A 460 -11.20 -24.39 -7.66
N ASN A 461 -12.20 -24.43 -6.78
CA ASN A 461 -13.62 -24.24 -7.06
C ASN A 461 -14.20 -22.91 -6.53
N ALA A 462 -13.35 -21.96 -6.13
CA ALA A 462 -13.71 -20.64 -5.61
C ALA A 462 -14.21 -19.62 -6.66
N GLY A 463 -14.32 -19.99 -7.94
CA GLY A 463 -14.74 -19.08 -9.00
C GLY A 463 -13.63 -18.10 -9.44
N GLN A 464 -14.05 -16.89 -9.82
CA GLN A 464 -13.24 -15.75 -10.24
C GLN A 464 -13.76 -14.45 -9.61
N TYR A 465 -13.00 -13.35 -9.72
CA TYR A 465 -13.33 -12.02 -9.13
C TYR A 465 -14.80 -11.60 -9.24
N ASN A 466 -15.43 -11.82 -10.40
CA ASN A 466 -16.78 -11.36 -10.72
C ASN A 466 -17.85 -12.46 -10.69
N SER A 467 -17.52 -13.67 -10.19
CA SER A 467 -18.51 -14.71 -9.95
C SER A 467 -19.49 -14.30 -8.84
N ARG A 468 -20.67 -14.92 -8.83
CA ARG A 468 -21.65 -14.87 -7.71
C ARG A 468 -21.45 -16.10 -6.81
N PRO A 469 -21.74 -16.04 -5.49
CA PRO A 469 -21.46 -17.15 -4.57
C PRO A 469 -22.07 -18.48 -5.01
N HIS A 470 -23.32 -18.46 -5.49
CA HIS A 470 -24.07 -19.62 -5.97
C HIS A 470 -23.56 -20.24 -7.28
N GLU A 471 -22.68 -19.55 -8.02
CA GLU A 471 -22.06 -20.08 -9.25
C GLU A 471 -20.78 -20.88 -8.94
N THR A 472 -20.28 -20.83 -7.70
CA THR A 472 -19.02 -21.46 -7.30
C THR A 472 -19.25 -22.75 -6.53
N GLY A 473 -18.30 -23.69 -6.57
CA GLY A 473 -18.34 -24.87 -5.71
C GLY A 473 -17.95 -24.58 -4.26
N PHE A 474 -17.16 -23.52 -4.05
CA PHE A 474 -16.67 -23.16 -2.72
C PHE A 474 -17.68 -22.36 -1.90
N PHE A 475 -18.31 -21.33 -2.46
CA PHE A 475 -19.13 -20.34 -1.73
C PHE A 475 -20.64 -20.55 -1.85
N CYS A 476 -21.12 -21.53 -2.62
CA CYS A 476 -22.55 -21.82 -2.73
C CYS A 476 -23.14 -22.33 -1.40
N GLU A 477 -24.47 -22.44 -1.31
CA GLU A 477 -25.11 -23.00 -0.11
C GLU A 477 -24.62 -24.44 0.10
N ARG A 478 -24.06 -24.71 1.30
CA ARG A 478 -23.40 -25.99 1.64
C ARG A 478 -22.17 -26.34 0.78
N GLY A 479 -21.56 -25.34 0.13
CA GLY A 479 -20.30 -25.47 -0.60
C GLY A 479 -19.10 -25.73 0.29
N ASP A 480 -17.92 -25.89 -0.34
CA ASP A 480 -16.71 -26.34 0.35
C ASP A 480 -16.19 -25.40 1.44
N TYR A 481 -16.63 -24.13 1.51
CA TYR A 481 -16.28 -23.20 2.59
C TYR A 481 -16.53 -23.77 4.00
N ASP A 482 -17.61 -24.55 4.16
CA ASP A 482 -17.97 -25.18 5.44
C ASP A 482 -17.44 -26.62 5.60
N SER A 483 -16.73 -27.14 4.60
CA SER A 483 -16.07 -28.45 4.69
C SER A 483 -14.87 -28.43 5.64
N TYR A 484 -14.39 -29.61 6.07
CA TYR A 484 -13.16 -29.71 6.88
C TYR A 484 -11.95 -29.02 6.24
N TYR A 485 -11.86 -29.06 4.91
CA TYR A 485 -10.81 -28.38 4.14
C TYR A 485 -11.04 -26.86 4.08
N GLY A 486 -12.26 -26.41 3.76
CA GLY A 486 -12.59 -24.98 3.71
C GLY A 486 -12.40 -24.29 5.05
N ARG A 487 -12.90 -24.88 6.14
CA ARG A 487 -12.67 -24.40 7.51
C ARG A 487 -11.19 -24.36 7.89
N PHE A 488 -10.36 -25.29 7.39
CA PHE A 488 -8.90 -25.23 7.57
C PHE A 488 -8.27 -24.07 6.79
N PHE A 489 -8.61 -23.95 5.50
CA PHE A 489 -8.03 -22.94 4.60
C PHE A 489 -8.42 -21.52 5.04
N LEU A 490 -9.70 -21.27 5.33
CA LEU A 490 -10.21 -19.98 5.76
C LEU A 490 -9.64 -19.56 7.12
N HIS A 491 -9.51 -20.50 8.06
CA HIS A 491 -8.83 -20.23 9.33
C HIS A 491 -7.35 -19.87 9.11
N TRP A 492 -6.61 -20.58 8.26
CA TRP A 492 -5.22 -20.22 7.94
C TRP A 492 -5.10 -18.84 7.27
N TYR A 493 -6.00 -18.53 6.34
CA TYR A 493 -6.00 -17.28 5.58
C TYR A 493 -6.32 -16.07 6.48
N ALA A 494 -7.32 -16.19 7.36
CA ALA A 494 -7.65 -15.19 8.37
C ALA A 494 -6.58 -15.10 9.48
N GLN A 495 -6.00 -16.22 9.92
CA GLN A 495 -4.91 -16.19 10.90
C GLN A 495 -3.67 -15.49 10.34
N THR A 496 -3.39 -15.60 9.05
CA THR A 496 -2.28 -14.87 8.40
C THR A 496 -2.51 -13.35 8.43
N LEU A 497 -3.76 -12.88 8.27
CA LEU A 497 -4.15 -11.47 8.44
C LEU A 497 -3.96 -11.00 9.89
N ILE A 498 -4.39 -11.81 10.86
CA ILE A 498 -4.29 -11.54 12.30
C ILE A 498 -2.82 -11.50 12.74
N ASP A 499 -2.01 -12.46 12.29
CA ASP A 499 -0.57 -12.52 12.55
C ASP A 499 0.15 -11.29 11.98
N HIS A 500 -0.19 -10.87 10.74
CA HIS A 500 0.37 -9.66 10.15
C HIS A 500 0.11 -8.43 11.03
N ALA A 501 -1.15 -8.21 11.41
CA ALA A 501 -1.54 -7.11 12.29
C ALA A 501 -0.79 -7.17 13.64
N ASP A 502 -0.71 -8.35 14.27
CA ASP A 502 -0.02 -8.51 15.56
C ASP A 502 1.49 -8.18 15.47
N ASN A 503 2.17 -8.62 14.41
CA ASN A 503 3.60 -8.35 14.22
C ASN A 503 3.87 -6.86 13.93
N VAL A 504 3.09 -6.22 13.06
CA VAL A 504 3.28 -4.81 12.70
C VAL A 504 2.90 -3.88 13.86
N LEU A 505 1.78 -4.14 14.55
CA LEU A 505 1.35 -3.34 15.71
C LEU A 505 2.31 -3.44 16.90
N SER A 506 2.92 -4.61 17.12
CA SER A 506 3.98 -4.76 18.13
C SER A 506 5.17 -3.82 17.86
N LEU A 507 5.51 -3.61 16.58
CA LEU A 507 6.60 -2.71 16.18
C LEU A 507 6.16 -1.24 16.15
N ALA A 508 4.90 -0.95 15.79
CA ALA A 508 4.34 0.40 15.85
C ALA A 508 4.29 0.92 17.30
N SER A 509 3.86 0.09 18.25
CA SER A 509 3.82 0.43 19.68
C SER A 509 5.22 0.73 20.24
N LEU A 510 6.26 0.05 19.74
CA LEU A 510 7.66 0.34 20.09
C LEU A 510 8.21 1.62 19.43
N ALA A 511 7.63 2.07 18.30
CA ALA A 511 8.06 3.27 17.58
C ALA A 511 7.33 4.54 18.05
N PHE A 512 6.11 4.40 18.54
CA PHE A 512 5.20 5.50 18.89
C PHE A 512 4.69 5.39 20.32
N ASP A 513 5.59 5.10 21.26
CA ASP A 513 5.28 4.94 22.69
C ASP A 513 4.36 6.05 23.23
N GLU A 514 3.35 5.65 24.01
CA GLU A 514 2.24 6.47 24.51
C GLU A 514 1.31 7.17 23.48
N ILE A 515 1.64 7.18 22.18
CA ILE A 515 0.79 7.79 21.12
C ILE A 515 -0.34 6.85 20.69
N LYS A 516 -1.52 7.42 20.43
CA LYS A 516 -2.68 6.69 19.93
C LYS A 516 -2.42 6.11 18.54
N ILE A 517 -2.48 4.78 18.43
CA ILE A 517 -2.40 4.07 17.15
C ILE A 517 -3.81 3.87 16.58
N ILE A 518 -4.00 4.11 15.28
CA ILE A 518 -5.25 3.93 14.55
C ILE A 518 -5.08 2.82 13.50
N ILE A 519 -6.09 1.95 13.35
CA ILE A 519 -6.15 0.93 12.30
C ILE A 519 -7.46 1.02 11.53
N LYS A 520 -7.37 1.02 10.20
CA LYS A 520 -8.52 1.11 9.29
C LYS A 520 -9.04 -0.28 8.89
N VAL A 521 -10.35 -0.49 9.03
CA VAL A 521 -11.04 -1.75 8.67
C VAL A 521 -12.09 -1.50 7.58
N PRO A 522 -12.14 -2.31 6.51
CA PRO A 522 -13.05 -2.11 5.37
C PRO A 522 -14.51 -2.45 5.70
N ALA A 523 -15.44 -1.84 4.94
CA ALA A 523 -16.87 -2.14 5.02
C ALA A 523 -17.35 -3.01 3.85
N ILE A 524 -17.11 -4.33 3.94
CA ILE A 524 -17.39 -5.32 2.91
C ILE A 524 -18.83 -5.84 3.08
N HIS A 525 -19.77 -5.15 2.45
CA HIS A 525 -21.21 -5.30 2.71
C HIS A 525 -21.97 -6.14 1.68
N TRP A 526 -21.37 -6.42 0.52
CA TRP A 526 -21.99 -7.26 -0.52
C TRP A 526 -21.78 -8.75 -0.24
N TRP A 527 -22.76 -9.57 -0.63
CA TRP A 527 -22.92 -10.98 -0.22
C TRP A 527 -23.08 -11.23 1.28
N TYR A 528 -23.21 -10.21 2.12
CA TYR A 528 -23.40 -10.36 3.57
C TYR A 528 -24.70 -11.12 3.92
N LYS A 529 -25.74 -11.08 3.08
CA LYS A 529 -26.97 -11.89 3.26
C LYS A 529 -26.83 -13.35 2.78
N THR A 530 -25.65 -13.77 2.32
CA THR A 530 -25.38 -15.16 1.93
C THR A 530 -24.75 -15.94 3.06
N ALA A 531 -25.06 -17.24 3.18
CA ALA A 531 -24.51 -18.08 4.25
C ALA A 531 -22.97 -18.11 4.31
N SER A 532 -22.30 -17.90 3.17
CA SER A 532 -20.85 -17.96 3.04
C SER A 532 -20.14 -16.61 3.20
N HIS A 533 -20.82 -15.46 3.16
CA HIS A 533 -20.20 -14.13 3.25
C HIS A 533 -18.99 -13.96 2.31
N ALA A 534 -19.13 -14.40 1.06
CA ALA A 534 -18.00 -14.70 0.16
C ALA A 534 -16.96 -13.57 -0.01
N ALA A 535 -17.38 -12.31 -0.07
CA ALA A 535 -16.47 -11.17 -0.21
C ALA A 535 -15.65 -10.89 1.07
N GLU A 536 -16.22 -11.09 2.25
CA GLU A 536 -15.50 -11.00 3.53
C GLU A 536 -14.44 -12.12 3.61
N LEU A 537 -14.82 -13.34 3.21
CA LEU A 537 -13.90 -14.48 3.16
C LEU A 537 -12.69 -14.24 2.25
N THR A 538 -12.89 -13.73 1.03
CA THR A 538 -11.77 -13.45 0.10
C THR A 538 -10.88 -12.31 0.58
N ALA A 539 -11.45 -11.33 1.30
CA ALA A 539 -10.71 -10.21 1.90
C ALA A 539 -9.96 -10.56 3.19
N GLY A 540 -10.24 -11.71 3.81
CA GLY A 540 -9.54 -12.25 4.98
C GLY A 540 -10.37 -12.32 6.27
N PHE A 541 -11.61 -11.83 6.26
CA PHE A 541 -12.51 -11.89 7.41
C PHE A 541 -13.31 -13.19 7.37
N TYR A 542 -12.96 -14.16 8.22
CA TYR A 542 -13.64 -15.46 8.29
C TYR A 542 -14.98 -15.33 9.04
N ASN A 543 -15.97 -14.66 8.41
CA ASN A 543 -17.25 -14.25 9.00
C ASN A 543 -18.50 -14.96 8.38
N PRO A 544 -18.54 -16.29 8.16
CA PRO A 544 -19.77 -16.95 7.72
C PRO A 544 -20.83 -16.92 8.84
N THR A 545 -22.11 -17.10 8.49
CA THR A 545 -23.28 -16.90 9.38
C THR A 545 -23.30 -17.67 10.70
N ASN A 546 -22.41 -18.67 10.88
CA ASN A 546 -22.31 -19.48 12.10
C ASN A 546 -21.22 -19.01 13.09
N GLN A 547 -20.46 -17.95 12.80
CA GLN A 547 -19.44 -17.39 13.70
C GLN A 547 -19.20 -15.89 13.45
N ASN A 548 -18.62 -15.19 14.43
CA ASN A 548 -18.19 -13.80 14.27
C ASN A 548 -16.72 -13.76 13.81
N GLY A 549 -16.47 -13.36 12.56
CA GLY A 549 -15.14 -13.27 11.97
C GLY A 549 -14.32 -12.04 12.38
N TYR A 550 -14.97 -10.98 12.85
CA TYR A 550 -14.31 -9.77 13.35
C TYR A 550 -13.77 -9.95 14.77
N SER A 551 -14.45 -10.79 15.57
CA SER A 551 -14.13 -11.10 16.97
C SER A 551 -12.64 -11.41 17.23
N PRO A 552 -11.98 -12.36 16.52
CA PRO A 552 -10.56 -12.65 16.72
C PRO A 552 -9.62 -11.52 16.28
N VAL A 553 -9.97 -10.77 15.22
CA VAL A 553 -9.21 -9.60 14.76
C VAL A 553 -9.21 -8.54 15.86
N PHE A 554 -10.39 -8.25 16.42
CA PHE A 554 -10.57 -7.22 17.45
C PHE A 554 -9.92 -7.59 18.78
N GLU A 555 -9.70 -8.87 19.08
CA GLU A 555 -8.90 -9.30 20.24
C GLU A 555 -7.42 -8.90 20.10
N VAL A 556 -6.84 -9.01 18.90
CA VAL A 556 -5.47 -8.56 18.60
C VAL A 556 -5.39 -7.04 18.53
N LEU A 557 -6.39 -6.36 17.94
CA LEU A 557 -6.43 -4.89 17.98
C LEU A 557 -6.50 -4.37 19.44
N ARG A 558 -7.30 -5.01 20.29
CA ARG A 558 -7.44 -4.66 21.71
C ARG A 558 -6.17 -4.93 22.52
N LYS A 559 -5.42 -5.98 22.18
CA LYS A 559 -4.10 -6.29 22.78
C LYS A 559 -3.11 -5.12 22.62
N HIS A 560 -3.19 -4.38 21.51
CA HIS A 560 -2.34 -3.23 21.20
C HIS A 560 -3.00 -1.87 21.49
N SER A 561 -4.14 -1.85 22.19
CA SER A 561 -4.86 -0.63 22.59
C SER A 561 -5.16 0.35 21.43
N VAL A 562 -5.35 -0.16 20.21
CA VAL A 562 -5.56 0.69 19.03
C VAL A 562 -6.98 1.25 18.96
N THR A 563 -7.13 2.36 18.24
CA THR A 563 -8.43 2.86 17.79
C THR A 563 -8.79 2.19 16.47
N LEU A 564 -9.98 1.57 16.42
CA LEU A 564 -10.58 1.03 15.20
C LEU A 564 -11.23 2.16 14.41
N LYS A 565 -10.73 2.48 13.21
CA LYS A 565 -11.39 3.40 12.29
C LYS A 565 -12.19 2.63 11.25
N PHE A 566 -13.51 2.76 11.30
CA PHE A 566 -14.45 2.07 10.42
C PHE A 566 -14.85 2.95 9.23
N VAL A 567 -14.88 2.37 8.03
CA VAL A 567 -15.35 3.07 6.81
C VAL A 567 -16.87 3.12 6.79
N CYS A 568 -17.42 4.25 7.19
CA CYS A 568 -18.85 4.53 7.19
C CYS A 568 -19.37 4.69 5.75
N LEU A 569 -20.20 3.74 5.33
CA LEU A 569 -20.94 3.81 4.08
C LEU A 569 -22.08 4.82 4.22
N GLY A 570 -22.22 5.69 3.22
CA GLY A 570 -23.33 6.64 3.14
C GLY A 570 -24.62 6.03 2.62
N LEU A 571 -25.58 6.90 2.31
CA LEU A 571 -26.71 6.50 1.48
C LEU A 571 -26.29 6.50 0.00
N GLN A 572 -25.87 5.36 -0.54
CA GLN A 572 -26.00 5.08 -1.98
C GLN A 572 -25.78 3.59 -2.27
N VAL A 573 -26.82 2.97 -2.84
CA VAL A 573 -26.84 2.10 -4.03
C VAL A 573 -28.34 1.92 -4.34
N SER A 574 -28.73 1.84 -5.60
CA SER A 574 -30.16 1.67 -5.96
C SER A 574 -30.69 0.36 -5.34
N GLY A 575 -31.94 0.34 -4.85
CA GLY A 575 -32.49 -0.85 -4.17
C GLY A 575 -32.37 -2.15 -4.99
N LEU A 576 -32.45 -2.03 -6.31
CA LEU A 576 -32.28 -3.12 -7.28
C LEU A 576 -30.85 -3.70 -7.29
N GLU A 577 -29.82 -2.87 -7.27
CA GLU A 577 -28.42 -3.32 -7.27
C GLU A 577 -28.02 -3.95 -5.92
N ASN A 578 -28.58 -3.46 -4.80
CA ASN A 578 -28.35 -4.05 -3.48
C ASN A 578 -29.04 -5.41 -3.29
N ASP A 579 -30.24 -5.59 -3.86
CA ASP A 579 -30.92 -6.89 -3.87
C ASP A 579 -30.16 -7.91 -4.72
N GLU A 580 -29.64 -7.54 -5.90
CA GLU A 580 -28.77 -8.42 -6.70
C GLU A 580 -27.43 -8.74 -6.03
N ALA A 581 -26.87 -7.78 -5.28
CA ALA A 581 -25.63 -7.95 -4.50
C ALA A 581 -25.83 -8.74 -3.19
N LEU A 582 -27.09 -9.03 -2.79
CA LEU A 582 -27.45 -9.58 -1.48
C LEU A 582 -26.73 -8.83 -0.33
N ALA A 583 -26.71 -7.49 -0.44
CA ALA A 583 -25.92 -6.62 0.40
C ALA A 583 -26.63 -6.20 1.70
N ASP A 584 -25.87 -5.95 2.76
CA ASP A 584 -26.38 -5.44 4.03
C ASP A 584 -25.39 -4.51 4.76
N PRO A 585 -25.25 -3.25 4.30
CA PRO A 585 -24.32 -2.30 4.92
C PRO A 585 -24.74 -1.92 6.35
N GLU A 586 -26.05 -1.96 6.65
CA GLU A 586 -26.59 -1.64 7.98
C GLU A 586 -26.33 -2.78 8.97
N GLY A 587 -26.60 -4.04 8.57
CA GLY A 587 -26.28 -5.23 9.35
C GLY A 587 -24.78 -5.41 9.59
N LEU A 588 -23.93 -5.16 8.58
CA LEU A 588 -22.48 -5.16 8.73
C LEU A 588 -22.01 -4.10 9.72
N SER A 589 -22.44 -2.86 9.55
CA SER A 589 -22.04 -1.75 10.43
C SER A 589 -22.45 -2.04 11.88
N TRP A 590 -23.66 -2.56 12.08
CA TRP A 590 -24.12 -3.01 13.39
C TRP A 590 -23.23 -4.12 13.97
N GLN A 591 -22.88 -5.15 13.19
CA GLN A 591 -22.01 -6.24 13.67
C GLN A 591 -20.63 -5.73 14.06
N VAL A 592 -19.98 -4.94 13.19
CA VAL A 592 -18.62 -4.44 13.39
C VAL A 592 -18.53 -3.50 14.60
N LEU A 593 -19.41 -2.49 14.67
CA LEU A 593 -19.36 -1.48 15.73
C LEU A 593 -19.63 -2.11 17.11
N ASN A 594 -20.67 -2.94 17.24
CA ASN A 594 -20.97 -3.60 18.51
C ASN A 594 -19.89 -4.60 18.90
N SER A 595 -19.37 -5.40 17.96
CA SER A 595 -18.28 -6.36 18.26
C SER A 595 -16.99 -5.69 18.73
N ALA A 596 -16.74 -4.45 18.30
CA ALA A 596 -15.61 -3.65 18.73
C ALA A 596 -15.83 -3.02 20.12
N TRP A 597 -16.98 -2.36 20.32
CA TRP A 597 -17.33 -1.77 21.61
C TRP A 597 -17.49 -2.81 22.74
N ASP A 598 -18.06 -3.98 22.47
CA ASP A 598 -18.15 -5.11 23.43
C ASP A 598 -16.77 -5.64 23.85
N ARG A 599 -15.74 -5.39 23.03
CA ARG A 599 -14.33 -5.69 23.34
C ARG A 599 -13.59 -4.53 24.01
N GLY A 600 -14.25 -3.41 24.25
CA GLY A 600 -13.63 -2.20 24.80
C GLY A 600 -12.64 -1.53 23.83
N LEU A 601 -12.80 -1.74 22.51
CA LEU A 601 -12.07 -0.94 21.52
C LEU A 601 -12.63 0.48 21.47
N ILE A 602 -11.72 1.44 21.33
CA ILE A 602 -12.08 2.80 20.92
C ILE A 602 -12.41 2.74 19.42
N VAL A 603 -13.51 3.37 19.00
CA VAL A 603 -13.98 3.38 17.61
C VAL A 603 -14.02 4.79 17.06
N ALA A 604 -13.60 4.96 15.82
CA ALA A 604 -13.68 6.19 15.03
C ALA A 604 -14.30 5.90 13.66
N GLY A 605 -14.77 6.93 12.96
CA GLY A 605 -15.34 6.79 11.61
C GLY A 605 -14.53 7.49 10.53
N GLU A 606 -14.68 7.04 9.29
CA GLU A 606 -14.26 7.74 8.06
C GLU A 606 -15.38 7.60 7.02
N ASN A 607 -15.76 8.65 6.28
CA ASN A 607 -16.77 8.50 5.23
C ASN A 607 -16.19 7.79 4.01
N ALA A 608 -16.98 6.89 3.41
CA ALA A 608 -16.72 6.44 2.06
C ALA A 608 -16.78 7.62 1.06
N LEU A 609 -16.01 7.52 -0.03
CA LEU A 609 -15.88 8.53 -1.09
C LEU A 609 -17.16 8.87 -1.88
N LEU A 610 -18.31 8.26 -1.53
CA LEU A 610 -19.62 8.49 -2.16
C LEU A 610 -20.62 9.19 -1.23
N CYS A 611 -20.26 9.49 0.02
CA CYS A 611 -21.18 9.99 1.04
C CYS A 611 -21.09 11.51 1.23
N TYR A 612 -21.72 12.29 0.34
CA TYR A 612 -21.77 13.76 0.45
C TYR A 612 -23.19 14.37 0.45
N GLU A 613 -24.22 13.52 0.34
CA GLU A 613 -25.62 13.91 0.43
C GLU A 613 -26.03 14.07 1.91
N ARG A 614 -26.98 14.96 2.20
CA ARG A 614 -27.41 15.29 3.58
C ARG A 614 -27.91 14.06 4.33
N GLU A 615 -28.65 13.19 3.66
CA GLU A 615 -29.17 11.93 4.17
C GLU A 615 -28.02 10.96 4.54
N GLY A 616 -26.93 10.98 3.76
CA GLY A 616 -25.69 10.28 4.08
C GLY A 616 -25.02 10.82 5.33
N TYR A 617 -24.91 12.15 5.47
CA TYR A 617 -24.36 12.77 6.68
C TYR A 617 -25.21 12.49 7.92
N MET A 618 -26.54 12.52 7.83
CA MET A 618 -27.41 12.16 8.96
C MET A 618 -27.19 10.71 9.40
N ARG A 619 -27.10 9.76 8.46
CA ARG A 619 -26.75 8.36 8.77
C ARG A 619 -25.37 8.21 9.43
N ILE A 620 -24.38 8.98 8.99
CA ILE A 620 -23.06 9.01 9.64
C ILE A 620 -23.15 9.53 11.08
N VAL A 621 -23.90 10.61 11.32
CA VAL A 621 -24.13 11.15 12.67
C VAL A 621 -24.87 10.14 13.55
N GLU A 622 -25.85 9.42 13.01
CA GLU A 622 -26.56 8.34 13.73
C GLU A 622 -25.66 7.15 14.07
N MET A 623 -24.76 6.74 13.17
CA MET A 623 -23.74 5.71 13.46
C MET A 623 -22.70 6.18 14.47
N ALA A 624 -22.27 7.44 14.39
CA ALA A 624 -21.26 8.02 15.27
C ALA A 624 -21.78 8.33 16.68
N LYS A 625 -23.09 8.61 16.82
CA LYS A 625 -23.78 8.92 18.09
C LYS A 625 -25.16 8.25 18.15
N PRO A 626 -25.27 6.92 18.29
CA PRO A 626 -26.57 6.26 18.27
C PRO A 626 -27.42 6.68 19.47
N ARG A 627 -28.49 7.44 19.20
CA ARG A 627 -29.33 8.10 20.23
C ARG A 627 -30.01 7.12 21.20
N SER A 628 -30.18 5.87 20.79
CA SER A 628 -30.84 4.80 21.52
C SER A 628 -29.88 3.77 22.13
N ASP A 629 -28.56 4.00 22.07
CA ASP A 629 -27.59 3.09 22.67
C ASP A 629 -27.66 3.14 24.21
N PRO A 630 -27.91 2.02 24.90
CA PRO A 630 -28.09 2.00 26.36
C PRO A 630 -26.78 2.26 27.12
N ASP A 631 -25.63 1.95 26.48
CA ASP A 631 -24.29 2.11 27.05
C ASP A 631 -23.69 3.50 26.71
N ARG A 632 -24.42 4.34 25.95
CA ARG A 632 -24.00 5.65 25.44
C ARG A 632 -22.73 5.60 24.58
N ARG A 633 -22.53 4.48 23.88
CA ARG A 633 -21.42 4.28 22.93
C ARG A 633 -21.48 5.33 21.82
N HIS A 634 -20.32 5.84 21.44
CA HIS A 634 -20.16 6.84 20.37
C HIS A 634 -18.74 6.75 19.80
N PHE A 635 -18.48 7.42 18.68
CA PHE A 635 -17.15 7.50 18.10
C PHE A 635 -16.25 8.49 18.87
N SER A 636 -14.97 8.18 19.00
CA SER A 636 -13.98 9.05 19.64
C SER A 636 -13.56 10.25 18.77
N PHE A 637 -13.68 10.10 17.45
CA PHE A 637 -13.50 11.15 16.44
C PHE A 637 -14.01 10.64 15.08
N PHE A 638 -14.10 11.54 14.10
CA PHE A 638 -14.44 11.23 12.73
C PHE A 638 -13.46 11.88 11.75
N VAL A 639 -13.04 11.15 10.71
CA VAL A 639 -12.17 11.64 9.64
C VAL A 639 -13.00 11.85 8.38
N TYR A 640 -13.22 13.11 8.02
CA TYR A 640 -13.90 13.48 6.79
C TYR A 640 -12.94 13.43 5.60
N GLN A 641 -13.15 12.49 4.68
CA GLN A 641 -12.45 12.42 3.41
C GLN A 641 -13.19 13.25 2.35
N GLN A 642 -12.50 14.23 1.77
CA GLN A 642 -13.03 15.09 0.72
C GLN A 642 -13.10 14.36 -0.64
N PRO A 643 -14.09 14.67 -1.52
CA PRO A 643 -14.12 14.20 -2.90
C PRO A 643 -13.09 14.90 -3.80
N THR A 644 -12.87 16.18 -3.56
CA THR A 644 -11.96 17.08 -4.27
C THR A 644 -11.51 18.18 -3.31
N PRO A 645 -10.32 18.80 -3.52
CA PRO A 645 -9.87 19.93 -2.71
C PRO A 645 -10.94 21.02 -2.68
N LEU A 646 -11.24 21.57 -1.50
CA LEU A 646 -12.33 22.55 -1.28
C LEU A 646 -12.31 23.74 -2.26
N VAL A 647 -11.11 24.14 -2.70
CA VAL A 647 -10.87 25.25 -3.65
C VAL A 647 -11.45 24.99 -5.06
N GLN A 648 -11.72 23.73 -5.43
CA GLN A 648 -12.28 23.36 -6.74
C GLN A 648 -13.82 23.42 -6.82
N GLY A 649 -14.52 23.75 -5.71
CA GLY A 649 -15.90 24.25 -5.75
C GLY A 649 -17.01 23.23 -6.05
N THR A 650 -16.94 22.01 -5.51
CA THR A 650 -18.01 20.99 -5.67
C THR A 650 -18.76 20.63 -4.37
N ILE A 651 -18.18 20.88 -3.19
CA ILE A 651 -18.85 20.64 -1.91
C ILE A 651 -19.72 21.85 -1.57
N CYS A 652 -20.98 21.61 -1.20
CA CYS A 652 -21.81 22.64 -0.58
C CYS A 652 -21.32 22.87 0.85
N PHE A 653 -20.54 23.94 1.09
CA PHE A 653 -19.92 24.24 2.39
C PHE A 653 -20.93 24.25 3.56
N SER A 654 -22.20 24.58 3.33
CA SER A 654 -23.25 24.53 4.35
C SER A 654 -23.55 23.13 4.86
N GLU A 655 -23.39 22.09 4.03
CA GLU A 655 -23.64 20.71 4.45
C GLU A 655 -22.48 20.16 5.28
N LEU A 656 -21.24 20.57 4.97
CA LEU A 656 -20.07 20.24 5.79
C LEU A 656 -20.11 20.98 7.14
N ASP A 657 -20.47 22.27 7.14
CA ASP A 657 -20.73 23.05 8.36
C ASP A 657 -21.83 22.40 9.23
N TYR A 658 -22.96 22.01 8.62
CA TYR A 658 -24.05 21.31 9.30
C TYR A 658 -23.60 19.95 9.87
N PHE A 659 -22.82 19.18 9.11
CA PHE A 659 -22.27 17.90 9.56
C PHE A 659 -21.34 18.09 10.76
N ILE A 660 -20.39 19.02 10.69
CA ILE A 660 -19.45 19.31 11.78
C ILE A 660 -20.22 19.73 13.04
N LYS A 661 -21.16 20.67 12.94
CA LYS A 661 -21.99 21.12 14.07
C LYS A 661 -22.86 20.01 14.66
N SER A 662 -23.35 19.09 13.83
CA SER A 662 -24.05 17.88 14.29
C SER A 662 -23.11 16.93 15.04
N MET A 663 -21.88 16.77 14.58
CA MET A 663 -20.82 15.98 15.21
C MET A 663 -20.28 16.64 16.49
N HIS A 664 -20.30 17.96 16.60
CA HIS A 664 -20.02 18.69 17.84
C HIS A 664 -21.21 18.72 18.81
N GLY A 665 -22.43 18.43 18.35
CA GLY A 665 -23.63 18.41 19.18
C GLY A 665 -24.28 19.78 19.37
N GLU A 666 -23.89 20.77 18.56
CA GLU A 666 -24.47 22.13 18.56
C GLU A 666 -25.89 22.17 17.99
N ILE A 667 -26.26 21.16 17.18
CA ILE A 667 -27.58 21.05 16.53
C ILE A 667 -28.44 20.04 17.29
N ALA A 668 -29.12 20.51 18.34
CA ALA A 668 -30.15 19.78 19.07
C ALA A 668 -31.52 20.42 18.84
N GLY A 669 -32.43 19.74 18.12
CA GLY A 669 -33.83 20.21 17.96
C GLY A 669 -34.59 19.64 16.76
N ASP A 670 -34.28 20.12 15.56
CA ASP A 670 -35.25 20.18 14.45
C ASP A 670 -35.13 19.05 13.41
N LEU A 671 -34.93 17.80 13.86
CA LEU A 671 -35.12 16.60 13.04
C LEU A 671 -36.21 15.71 13.67
N GLN A 672 -37.46 16.15 13.53
CA GLN A 672 -38.61 15.24 13.46
C GLN A 672 -38.92 14.93 11.98
N PRO A 673 -39.41 13.72 11.68
CA PRO A 673 -39.59 13.22 10.30
C PRO A 673 -40.74 13.91 9.53
#